data_AF-A0A5C0UHA2-F1
#
_entry.id   AF-A0A5C0UHA2-F1
#
_cell.length_a   1.000
_cell.length_b   1.000
_cell.length_c   1.000
_cell.angle_alpha   90.00
_cell.angle_beta   90.00
_cell.angle_gamma   90.00
#
_symmetry.space_group_name_H-M   'P 1'
#
loop_
_entity.id
_entity.type
_entity.pdbx_description
1 polymer ?
#
loop_
_entity_poly.entity_id
_entity_poly.type
_entity_poly.pdbx_seq_one_letter_code
_entity_poly.pdbx_strand_id
1 'polypeptide(L)'
;MILNLNLDNIDLDSLSVHDATDLFVKLSEAEKDFRDSYYNRNESIISDQQYDWLVTFIKKLESRFPSLRDLNSPTVSVGAAPSYDSGLGKVTHVVPMLSLNNGFSVLDIKNFVKRVKNFLHTEDNLAFCCEKKIDGLSFSASYSFGKLKMVATRGDGKVGENVTENMKVVKNFPQQIRYTGDIEIRGEVYISKSDFENLNKEREAQGKEIFATARNVAAGSLRQLDPKITEQRNLRYFVYSVDGVNNFANTQLETLNSLKDLGFLIDGEPHLALSLDDMIKFYESVKVQRNSLDFEIDGVVYKVNDLSLQRRLSSVGKRPRFAIAHKFPAILAFTQLLDVVHQVGRTGAVTPVAILRPVNVGGVTISRSTLHNYQEIQRKDIRIGDVVALERAGDVIPKICFVDKSKRQKDCVAVAAPNLCPSCQGSLFQEKGDVAVFCLNHFSCNAQIHRSFCHFVSRDSLHIEGLGASQLKLLLDKGYLQHLPDLFALKDKKRQIKSLEGWGERSVSNLLYAIERARNVSFQRFIYSLGIKRVGYVNAGLIARHFKSVDSFYLALQTWCDEYKMREVFHPSVTESLRRFAQNDHNLKIVQKLIQVLEIADYVEVSDTVAMLEKVVVFTGKFASMSRQELKAKTEKLGVRVVGHVSKNIDALIAGDIDSSVKLSKAQELNITVFTEREWIEKIQAK
;
A
#
# COMPACT_ATOMS: atom_id res chain seq x y z
N MET A 1 -11.59 7.21 -1.57
CA MET A 1 -12.11 8.04 -0.45
C MET A 1 -10.98 8.69 0.35
N ILE A 2 -9.85 8.01 0.58
CA ILE A 2 -8.69 8.54 1.33
C ILE A 2 -7.90 9.64 0.62
N LEU A 3 -7.92 9.69 -0.72
CA LEU A 3 -7.34 10.78 -1.50
C LEU A 3 -7.89 12.18 -1.13
N ASN A 4 -9.02 12.28 -0.42
CA ASN A 4 -9.67 13.53 0.00
C ASN A 4 -9.22 14.06 1.37
N LEU A 5 -8.37 13.33 2.09
CA LEU A 5 -7.85 13.79 3.37
C LEU A 5 -6.65 14.70 3.09
N ASN A 6 -6.79 15.99 3.36
CA ASN A 6 -5.65 16.91 3.40
C ASN A 6 -4.90 16.72 4.72
N LEU A 7 -4.11 15.66 4.80
CA LEU A 7 -3.40 15.25 6.02
C LEU A 7 -2.45 16.33 6.56
N ASP A 8 -2.02 17.30 5.73
CA ASP A 8 -1.17 18.42 6.17
C ASP A 8 -1.92 19.43 7.07
N ASN A 9 -3.25 19.47 6.98
CA ASN A 9 -4.09 20.32 7.83
C ASN A 9 -4.58 19.59 9.10
N ILE A 10 -4.21 18.31 9.27
CA ILE A 10 -4.59 17.55 10.45
C ILE A 10 -3.56 17.86 11.53
N ASP A 11 -3.94 18.71 12.47
CA ASP A 11 -3.16 18.92 13.68
C ASP A 11 -3.21 17.64 14.53
N LEU A 12 -2.09 16.90 14.51
CA LEU A 12 -1.94 15.64 15.24
C LEU A 12 -2.09 15.81 16.75
N ASP A 13 -1.85 17.01 17.28
CA ASP A 13 -1.96 17.29 18.71
C ASP A 13 -3.40 17.58 19.14
N SER A 14 -4.26 17.98 18.20
CA SER A 14 -5.70 18.12 18.41
C SER A 14 -6.48 16.80 18.29
N LEU A 15 -5.86 15.74 17.76
CA LEU A 15 -6.52 14.45 17.55
C LEU A 15 -6.71 13.69 18.87
N SER A 16 -7.94 13.22 19.10
CA SER A 16 -8.17 12.19 20.11
C SER A 16 -7.52 10.85 19.68
N VAL A 17 -7.19 9.97 20.63
CA VAL A 17 -6.72 8.60 20.34
C VAL A 17 -7.70 7.87 19.41
N HIS A 18 -8.97 8.20 19.53
CA HIS A 18 -10.02 7.66 18.70
C HIS A 18 -9.96 8.18 17.25
N ASP A 19 -9.94 9.50 17.04
CA ASP A 19 -9.90 10.08 15.68
C ASP A 19 -8.64 9.64 14.94
N ALA A 20 -7.53 9.49 15.67
CA ALA A 20 -6.31 8.90 15.15
C ALA A 20 -6.52 7.44 14.71
N THR A 21 -7.21 6.61 15.49
CA THR A 21 -7.49 5.20 15.11
C THR A 21 -8.35 5.10 13.84
N ASP A 22 -9.44 5.86 13.76
CA ASP A 22 -10.33 5.89 12.59
C ASP A 22 -9.61 6.38 11.33
N LEU A 23 -8.76 7.40 11.48
CA LEU A 23 -7.92 7.91 10.43
C LEU A 23 -6.87 6.86 10.00
N PHE A 24 -6.23 6.18 10.96
CA PHE A 24 -5.26 5.13 10.71
C PHE A 24 -5.83 3.97 9.89
N VAL A 25 -7.01 3.46 10.25
CA VAL A 25 -7.67 2.35 9.53
C VAL A 25 -7.98 2.75 8.10
N LYS A 26 -8.56 3.94 7.88
CA LYS A 26 -8.83 4.44 6.52
C LYS A 26 -7.56 4.55 5.71
N LEU A 27 -6.52 5.20 6.25
CA LEU A 27 -5.25 5.36 5.56
C LEU A 27 -4.61 4.01 5.23
N SER A 28 -4.78 3.01 6.12
CA SER A 28 -4.28 1.66 5.94
C SER A 28 -4.98 0.89 4.82
N GLU A 29 -6.30 1.03 4.69
CA GLU A 29 -7.05 0.40 3.59
C GLU A 29 -6.64 0.99 2.23
N ALA A 30 -6.49 2.31 2.10
CA ALA A 30 -6.00 2.90 0.84
C ALA A 30 -4.55 2.52 0.52
N GLU A 31 -3.70 2.40 1.53
CA GLU A 31 -2.32 1.95 1.35
C GLU A 31 -2.28 0.54 0.74
N LYS A 32 -3.12 -0.37 1.27
CA LYS A 32 -3.26 -1.74 0.78
C LYS A 32 -3.81 -1.79 -0.65
N ASP A 33 -4.87 -1.05 -0.94
CA ASP A 33 -5.47 -0.97 -2.28
C ASP A 33 -4.46 -0.45 -3.31
N PHE A 34 -3.68 0.56 -2.93
CA PHE A 34 -2.63 1.09 -3.79
C PHE A 34 -1.56 0.05 -4.07
N ARG A 35 -1.03 -0.61 -3.04
CA ARG A 35 -0.03 -1.66 -3.21
C ARG A 35 -0.51 -2.77 -4.12
N ASP A 36 -1.74 -3.24 -3.95
CA ASP A 36 -2.28 -4.29 -4.82
C ASP A 36 -2.40 -3.83 -6.28
N SER A 37 -2.90 -2.61 -6.50
CA SER A 37 -2.94 -2.02 -7.83
C SER A 37 -1.55 -1.96 -8.46
N TYR A 38 -0.59 -1.39 -7.72
CA TYR A 38 0.75 -1.09 -8.20
C TYR A 38 1.54 -2.37 -8.49
N TYR A 39 1.52 -3.34 -7.58
CA TYR A 39 2.36 -4.54 -7.66
C TYR A 39 1.70 -5.70 -8.40
N ASN A 40 0.37 -5.89 -8.27
CA ASN A 40 -0.30 -7.04 -8.88
C ASN A 40 -0.99 -6.68 -10.20
N ARG A 41 -1.61 -5.50 -10.29
CA ARG A 41 -2.33 -5.08 -11.49
C ARG A 41 -1.46 -4.29 -12.48
N ASN A 42 -0.25 -3.89 -12.07
CA ASN A 42 0.63 -2.99 -12.83
C ASN A 42 -0.10 -1.69 -13.22
N GLU A 43 -0.98 -1.24 -12.33
CA GLU A 43 -1.81 -0.04 -12.44
C GLU A 43 -1.51 0.83 -11.23
N SER A 44 -1.28 2.12 -11.39
CA SER A 44 -1.13 2.96 -10.20
C SER A 44 -2.39 3.79 -9.97
N ILE A 45 -2.81 3.86 -8.70
CA ILE A 45 -4.03 4.57 -8.26
C ILE A 45 -3.86 5.68 -7.19
N ILE A 46 -2.66 5.86 -6.56
CA ILE A 46 -2.03 7.08 -5.95
C ILE A 46 -0.56 7.27 -6.36
N SER A 47 -0.10 8.51 -6.53
CA SER A 47 1.26 8.75 -6.97
C SER A 47 2.32 8.18 -6.03
N ASP A 48 3.54 7.92 -6.50
CA ASP A 48 4.66 7.49 -5.63
C ASP A 48 4.89 8.46 -4.45
N GLN A 49 4.77 9.77 -4.69
CA GLN A 49 4.90 10.79 -3.65
C GLN A 49 3.67 10.87 -2.75
N GLN A 50 2.45 10.73 -3.26
CA GLN A 50 1.24 10.65 -2.41
C GLN A 50 1.26 9.37 -1.59
N TYR A 51 1.78 8.26 -2.13
CA TYR A 51 2.00 7.04 -1.39
C TYR A 51 3.05 7.25 -0.31
N ASP A 52 4.18 7.89 -0.64
CA ASP A 52 5.21 8.20 0.34
C ASP A 52 4.72 9.15 1.42
N TRP A 53 3.90 10.14 1.05
CA TRP A 53 3.26 11.05 1.99
C TRP A 53 2.20 10.36 2.84
N LEU A 54 1.37 9.50 2.25
CA LEU A 54 0.41 8.63 2.95
C LEU A 54 1.15 7.79 4.00
N VAL A 55 2.21 7.08 3.60
CA VAL A 55 3.04 6.26 4.50
C VAL A 55 3.73 7.12 5.55
N THR A 56 4.22 8.31 5.19
CA THR A 56 4.86 9.25 6.13
C THR A 56 3.86 9.77 7.16
N PHE A 57 2.64 10.07 6.75
CA PHE A 57 1.59 10.51 7.65
C PHE A 57 1.13 9.37 8.57
N ILE A 58 0.93 8.16 8.04
CA ILE A 58 0.66 6.96 8.86
C ILE A 58 1.76 6.79 9.92
N LYS A 59 3.04 6.95 9.55
CA LYS A 59 4.16 6.90 10.51
C LYS A 59 4.10 7.99 11.58
N LYS A 60 3.80 9.24 11.20
CA LYS A 60 3.63 10.35 12.16
C LYS A 60 2.53 10.01 13.17
N LEU A 61 1.43 9.45 12.66
CA LEU A 61 0.27 9.06 13.44
C LEU A 61 0.60 7.91 14.42
N GLU A 62 1.32 6.88 13.98
CA GLU A 62 1.84 5.80 14.85
C GLU A 62 2.84 6.29 15.90
N SER A 63 3.68 7.26 15.54
CA SER A 63 4.63 7.86 16.48
C SER A 63 3.92 8.62 17.59
N ARG A 64 2.82 9.31 17.27
CA ARG A 64 2.00 10.06 18.24
C ARG A 64 1.07 9.17 19.07
N PHE A 65 0.58 8.09 18.47
CA PHE A 65 -0.34 7.12 19.07
C PHE A 65 0.23 5.69 18.96
N PRO A 66 1.14 5.29 19.87
CA PRO A 66 1.87 4.03 19.76
C PRO A 66 0.99 2.76 19.76
N SER A 67 -0.23 2.83 20.32
CA SER A 67 -1.21 1.74 20.32
C SER A 67 -1.68 1.34 18.92
N LEU A 68 -1.50 2.19 17.91
CA LEU A 68 -1.92 1.93 16.53
C LEU A 68 -1.03 0.93 15.78
N ARG A 69 0.19 0.68 16.26
CA ARG A 69 1.13 -0.25 15.60
C ARG A 69 0.68 -1.71 15.63
N ASP A 70 -0.19 -2.08 16.55
CA ASP A 70 -0.68 -3.46 16.73
C ASP A 70 -1.79 -3.83 15.72
N LEU A 71 -2.34 -2.86 14.98
CA LEU A 71 -3.49 -3.02 14.09
C LEU A 71 -3.08 -3.38 12.64
N ASN A 72 -2.27 -4.41 12.43
CA ASN A 72 -1.81 -4.83 11.08
C ASN A 72 -1.28 -3.65 10.24
N SER A 73 -0.34 -2.91 10.83
CA SER A 73 0.10 -1.65 10.26
C SER A 73 0.61 -1.77 8.80
N PRO A 74 0.22 -0.86 7.90
CA PRO A 74 0.81 -0.75 6.56
C PRO A 74 2.31 -0.43 6.58
N THR A 75 2.81 0.21 7.65
CA THR A 75 4.22 0.59 7.77
C THR A 75 5.13 -0.62 7.93
N VAL A 76 4.58 -1.81 8.25
CA VAL A 76 5.32 -3.07 8.35
C VAL A 76 5.23 -4.00 7.14
N SER A 77 4.34 -3.72 6.17
CA SER A 77 4.11 -4.60 5.00
C SER A 77 4.89 -4.19 3.73
N VAL A 78 5.55 -5.12 3.02
CA VAL A 78 6.27 -4.87 1.74
C VAL A 78 5.40 -5.24 0.52
N GLY A 79 5.58 -4.55 -0.61
CA GLY A 79 5.13 -5.03 -1.93
C GLY A 79 3.64 -5.41 -1.99
N ALA A 80 3.20 -6.43 -2.72
CA ALA A 80 1.87 -7.00 -2.53
C ALA A 80 1.90 -8.51 -2.75
N ALA A 81 1.06 -9.25 -2.01
CA ALA A 81 1.06 -10.70 -2.11
C ALA A 81 0.64 -11.08 -3.54
N PRO A 82 1.36 -12.01 -4.22
CA PRO A 82 1.03 -12.42 -5.57
C PRO A 82 -0.44 -12.79 -5.71
N SER A 83 -1.09 -12.28 -6.77
CA SER A 83 -2.47 -12.64 -7.08
C SER A 83 -2.61 -14.15 -7.20
N TYR A 84 -3.72 -14.71 -6.70
CA TYR A 84 -3.99 -16.15 -6.80
C TYR A 84 -4.16 -16.62 -8.26
N ASP A 85 -4.44 -15.71 -9.19
CA ASP A 85 -4.79 -15.99 -10.59
C ASP A 85 -3.77 -15.45 -11.61
N SER A 86 -2.51 -15.20 -11.23
CA SER A 86 -1.51 -14.73 -12.22
C SER A 86 -1.06 -15.82 -13.20
N GLY A 87 -1.41 -17.08 -12.95
CA GLY A 87 -0.96 -18.26 -13.70
C GLY A 87 0.54 -18.57 -13.58
N LEU A 88 1.32 -17.71 -12.94
CA LEU A 88 2.72 -17.93 -12.57
C LEU A 88 2.82 -18.63 -11.21
N GLY A 89 3.77 -19.55 -11.06
CA GLY A 89 4.01 -20.25 -9.80
C GLY A 89 4.45 -19.30 -8.68
N LYS A 90 4.06 -19.55 -7.42
CA LYS A 90 4.50 -18.74 -6.26
C LYS A 90 5.83 -19.25 -5.71
N VAL A 91 6.68 -18.33 -5.26
CA VAL A 91 8.01 -18.62 -4.73
C VAL A 91 8.22 -17.89 -3.41
N THR A 92 8.60 -18.62 -2.36
CA THR A 92 9.01 -18.01 -1.09
C THR A 92 10.49 -17.63 -1.15
N HIS A 93 10.80 -16.38 -0.86
CA HIS A 93 12.18 -15.88 -0.80
C HIS A 93 12.89 -16.43 0.43
N VAL A 94 14.15 -16.86 0.27
CA VAL A 94 14.97 -17.36 1.38
C VAL A 94 15.30 -16.22 2.35
N VAL A 95 15.72 -15.08 1.79
CA VAL A 95 15.87 -13.83 2.53
C VAL A 95 14.74 -12.90 2.12
N PRO A 96 14.01 -12.24 3.03
CA PRO A 96 12.97 -11.30 2.62
C PRO A 96 13.53 -10.16 1.75
N MET A 97 12.81 -9.80 0.70
CA MET A 97 13.08 -8.60 -0.10
C MET A 97 12.40 -7.40 0.53
N LEU A 98 13.18 -6.42 0.99
CA LEU A 98 12.68 -5.25 1.72
C LEU A 98 12.44 -4.03 0.81
N SER A 99 11.90 -2.96 1.40
CA SER A 99 11.73 -1.65 0.75
C SER A 99 12.68 -0.62 1.35
N LEU A 100 12.97 0.49 0.65
CA LEU A 100 13.87 1.54 1.16
C LEU A 100 13.12 2.61 1.96
N ASN A 101 13.83 3.31 2.84
CA ASN A 101 13.36 4.61 3.33
C ASN A 101 13.51 5.68 2.24
N ASN A 102 12.62 6.67 2.22
CA ASN A 102 12.66 7.76 1.27
C ASN A 102 13.08 9.06 1.99
N GLY A 103 13.88 9.88 1.30
CA GLY A 103 14.20 11.26 1.63
C GLY A 103 13.93 12.14 0.41
N PHE A 104 13.44 13.35 0.64
CA PHE A 104 13.06 14.30 -0.40
C PHE A 104 13.86 15.59 -0.36
N SER A 105 14.66 15.76 0.70
CA SER A 105 15.48 16.94 0.94
C SER A 105 16.87 16.55 1.45
N VAL A 106 17.82 17.48 1.29
CA VAL A 106 19.17 17.37 1.88
C VAL A 106 19.10 17.14 3.39
N LEU A 107 18.12 17.75 4.07
CA LEU A 107 17.92 17.58 5.51
C LEU A 107 17.55 16.14 5.87
N ASP A 108 16.74 15.46 5.05
CA ASP A 108 16.40 14.05 5.27
C ASP A 108 17.63 13.15 5.21
N ILE A 109 18.55 13.44 4.28
CA ILE A 109 19.80 12.69 4.10
C ILE A 109 20.75 12.96 5.26
N LYS A 110 20.89 14.23 5.68
CA LYS A 110 21.65 14.61 6.88
C LYS A 110 21.13 13.88 8.12
N ASN A 111 19.81 13.82 8.29
CA ASN A 111 19.18 13.11 9.40
C ASN A 111 19.38 11.59 9.32
N PHE A 112 19.39 11.02 8.12
CA PHE A 112 19.74 9.61 7.91
C PHE A 112 21.16 9.29 8.37
N VAL A 113 22.17 10.06 7.90
CA VAL A 113 23.57 9.87 8.30
C VAL A 113 23.72 9.97 9.82
N LYS A 114 23.09 10.99 10.44
CA LYS A 114 23.08 11.15 11.90
C LYS A 114 22.48 9.94 12.63
N ARG A 115 21.36 9.39 12.14
CA ARG A 115 20.74 8.19 12.73
C ARG A 115 21.64 6.96 12.62
N VAL A 116 22.36 6.80 11.51
CA VAL A 116 23.31 5.69 11.31
C VAL A 116 24.47 5.79 12.31
N LYS A 117 25.12 6.96 12.41
CA LYS A 117 26.20 7.22 13.38
C LYS A 117 25.76 6.97 14.83
N ASN A 118 24.59 7.53 15.20
CA ASN A 118 24.02 7.33 16.54
C ASN A 118 23.74 5.87 16.86
N PHE A 119 23.27 5.07 15.89
CA PHE A 119 22.99 3.66 16.10
C PHE A 119 24.28 2.85 16.34
N LEU A 120 25.32 3.17 15.60
CA LEU A 120 26.63 2.50 15.65
C LEU A 120 27.52 2.96 16.80
N HIS A 121 27.14 4.02 17.53
CA HIS A 121 27.96 4.70 18.54
C HIS A 121 29.34 5.10 18.02
N THR A 122 29.37 5.71 16.84
CA THR A 122 30.61 6.21 16.23
C THR A 122 30.44 7.66 15.78
N GLU A 123 31.51 8.45 15.96
CA GLU A 123 31.65 9.77 15.36
C GLU A 123 32.44 9.74 14.04
N ASP A 124 33.03 8.58 13.69
CA ASP A 124 33.85 8.39 12.51
C ASP A 124 33.09 8.73 11.22
N ASN A 125 33.83 9.11 10.19
CA ASN A 125 33.25 9.30 8.87
C ASN A 125 32.89 7.93 8.27
N LEU A 126 31.67 7.84 7.73
CA LEU A 126 31.16 6.63 7.10
C LEU A 126 31.18 6.82 5.58
N ALA A 127 31.69 5.83 4.87
CA ALA A 127 31.61 5.79 3.42
C ALA A 127 30.25 5.24 2.97
N PHE A 128 29.69 5.81 1.90
CA PHE A 128 28.43 5.40 1.30
C PHE A 128 28.62 5.05 -0.18
N CYS A 129 28.13 3.89 -0.58
CA CYS A 129 27.98 3.56 -2.00
C CYS A 129 26.70 4.23 -2.54
N CYS A 130 26.85 4.97 -3.62
CA CYS A 130 25.79 5.75 -4.26
C CYS A 130 25.46 5.14 -5.62
N GLU A 131 24.18 4.84 -5.84
CA GLU A 131 23.66 4.15 -7.02
C GLU A 131 22.45 4.92 -7.56
N LYS A 132 22.17 4.90 -8.88
CA LYS A 132 20.91 5.47 -9.38
C LYS A 132 19.75 4.58 -8.98
N LYS A 133 18.60 5.17 -8.70
CA LYS A 133 17.39 4.43 -8.37
C LYS A 133 16.60 4.14 -9.64
N ILE A 134 16.83 2.96 -10.20
CA ILE A 134 16.16 2.47 -11.42
C ILE A 134 14.65 2.34 -11.16
N ASP A 135 13.83 2.84 -12.07
CA ASP A 135 12.38 2.72 -11.98
C ASP A 135 11.87 1.53 -12.80
N GLY A 136 11.79 0.36 -12.16
CA GLY A 136 11.43 -0.89 -12.82
C GLY A 136 10.69 -1.89 -11.92
N LEU A 137 10.96 -3.17 -12.13
CA LEU A 137 10.46 -4.26 -11.27
C LEU A 137 11.63 -5.02 -10.64
N SER A 138 11.67 -5.05 -9.31
CA SER A 138 12.68 -5.80 -8.58
C SER A 138 12.51 -7.32 -8.75
N PHE A 139 13.64 -8.00 -8.94
CA PHE A 139 13.72 -9.46 -9.02
C PHE A 139 14.78 -10.02 -8.06
N SER A 140 14.65 -11.31 -7.77
CA SER A 140 15.65 -12.11 -7.07
C SER A 140 15.96 -13.35 -7.91
N ALA A 141 17.23 -13.58 -8.20
CA ALA A 141 17.72 -14.71 -8.99
C ALA A 141 18.62 -15.61 -8.14
N SER A 142 18.19 -16.85 -7.96
CA SER A 142 18.95 -17.88 -7.25
C SER A 142 19.79 -18.71 -8.22
N TYR A 143 21.06 -18.90 -7.88
CA TYR A 143 21.98 -19.79 -8.57
C TYR A 143 22.44 -20.88 -7.61
N SER A 144 22.68 -22.07 -8.14
CA SER A 144 23.25 -23.20 -7.41
C SER A 144 24.33 -23.85 -8.27
N PHE A 145 25.54 -23.98 -7.73
CA PHE A 145 26.72 -24.47 -8.45
C PHE A 145 26.91 -23.75 -9.80
N GLY A 146 26.69 -22.43 -9.80
CA GLY A 146 26.90 -21.57 -10.94
C GLY A 146 25.80 -21.64 -12.00
N LYS A 147 24.73 -22.43 -11.80
CA LYS A 147 23.61 -22.53 -12.73
C LYS A 147 22.39 -21.80 -12.20
N LEU A 148 21.72 -21.04 -13.07
CA LEU A 148 20.47 -20.38 -12.74
C LEU A 148 19.42 -21.42 -12.32
N LYS A 149 18.97 -21.33 -11.07
CA LYS A 149 17.97 -22.24 -10.49
C LYS A 149 16.56 -21.67 -10.65
N MET A 150 16.38 -20.40 -10.30
CA MET A 150 15.06 -19.77 -10.28
C MET A 150 15.18 -18.25 -10.22
N VAL A 151 14.25 -17.55 -10.86
CA VAL A 151 14.04 -16.11 -10.73
C VAL A 151 12.63 -15.83 -10.23
N ALA A 152 12.52 -14.96 -9.24
CA ALA A 152 11.24 -14.54 -8.67
C ALA A 152 11.09 -13.02 -8.63
N THR A 153 9.87 -12.53 -8.83
CA THR A 153 9.51 -11.13 -8.55
C THR A 153 9.52 -10.87 -7.04
N ARG A 154 9.53 -9.59 -6.63
CA ARG A 154 9.48 -9.26 -5.20
C ARG A 154 8.20 -9.73 -4.48
N GLY A 155 7.04 -9.63 -5.14
CA GLY A 155 5.73 -9.83 -4.51
C GLY A 155 5.57 -9.03 -3.21
N ASP A 156 5.21 -9.66 -2.09
CA ASP A 156 5.05 -9.00 -0.77
C ASP A 156 6.34 -8.92 0.04
N GLY A 157 7.48 -9.21 -0.59
CA GLY A 157 8.78 -9.29 0.06
C GLY A 157 9.07 -10.63 0.72
N LYS A 158 8.06 -11.47 1.01
CA LYS A 158 8.23 -12.85 1.48
C LYS A 158 7.94 -13.86 0.37
N VAL A 159 6.91 -13.61 -0.42
CA VAL A 159 6.46 -14.47 -1.52
C VAL A 159 6.37 -13.64 -2.80
N GLY A 160 7.05 -14.12 -3.85
CA GLY A 160 7.05 -13.60 -5.21
C GLY A 160 6.41 -14.54 -6.23
N GLU A 161 6.46 -14.15 -7.49
CA GLU A 161 6.05 -14.97 -8.64
C GLU A 161 7.26 -15.50 -9.39
N ASN A 162 7.23 -16.76 -9.80
CA ASN A 162 8.26 -17.39 -10.60
C ASN A 162 8.23 -16.84 -12.03
N VAL A 163 9.30 -16.14 -12.40
CA VAL A 163 9.51 -15.52 -13.72
C VAL A 163 10.78 -16.06 -14.37
N THR A 164 11.17 -17.30 -14.04
CA THR A 164 12.44 -17.90 -14.50
C THR A 164 12.52 -17.98 -16.01
N GLU A 165 11.47 -18.47 -16.68
CA GLU A 165 11.46 -18.60 -18.14
C GLU A 165 11.44 -17.22 -18.83
N ASN A 166 10.73 -16.25 -18.28
CA ASN A 166 10.72 -14.87 -18.76
C ASN A 166 12.08 -14.19 -18.59
N MET A 167 12.79 -14.44 -17.48
CA MET A 167 14.10 -13.86 -17.25
C MET A 167 15.18 -14.46 -18.18
N LYS A 168 15.04 -15.73 -18.57
CA LYS A 168 15.99 -16.37 -19.51
C LYS A 168 16.03 -15.71 -20.89
N VAL A 169 14.94 -15.07 -21.32
CA VAL A 169 14.86 -14.34 -22.59
C VAL A 169 15.25 -12.86 -22.47
N VAL A 170 15.54 -12.38 -21.25
CA VAL A 170 16.07 -11.03 -21.04
C VAL A 170 17.51 -10.99 -21.54
N LYS A 171 17.79 -10.04 -22.43
CA LYS A 171 19.08 -9.94 -23.12
C LYS A 171 20.24 -9.81 -22.12
N ASN A 172 21.30 -10.58 -22.35
CA ASN A 172 22.52 -10.60 -21.54
C ASN A 172 22.31 -11.01 -20.07
N PHE A 173 21.23 -11.71 -19.72
CA PHE A 173 21.07 -12.27 -18.38
C PHE A 173 21.87 -13.59 -18.26
N PRO A 174 22.87 -13.69 -17.35
CA PRO A 174 23.68 -14.88 -17.20
C PRO A 174 22.84 -16.07 -16.76
N GLN A 175 22.77 -17.14 -17.55
CA GLN A 175 22.17 -18.39 -17.09
C GLN A 175 23.19 -19.29 -16.36
N GLN A 176 24.48 -18.98 -16.55
CA GLN A 176 25.60 -19.62 -15.87
C GLN A 176 26.59 -18.56 -15.41
N ILE A 177 27.12 -18.73 -14.20
CA ILE A 177 28.08 -17.83 -13.58
C ILE A 177 29.25 -18.63 -12.99
N ARG A 178 30.42 -18.00 -12.87
CA ARG A 178 31.62 -18.60 -12.29
C ARG A 178 31.59 -18.54 -10.76
N TYR A 179 30.57 -19.12 -10.15
CA TYR A 179 30.39 -19.19 -8.70
C TYR A 179 29.94 -20.61 -8.31
N THR A 180 30.61 -21.25 -7.36
CA THR A 180 30.40 -22.68 -7.06
C THR A 180 29.43 -22.94 -5.91
N GLY A 181 29.07 -21.91 -5.13
CA GLY A 181 28.09 -22.02 -4.05
C GLY A 181 26.64 -21.73 -4.49
N ASP A 182 25.74 -21.75 -3.52
CA ASP A 182 24.41 -21.16 -3.66
C ASP A 182 24.50 -19.65 -3.46
N ILE A 183 23.86 -18.86 -4.32
CA ILE A 183 23.87 -17.40 -4.23
C ILE A 183 22.54 -16.81 -4.72
N GLU A 184 22.07 -15.78 -4.02
CA GLU A 184 20.90 -15.00 -4.42
C GLU A 184 21.35 -13.60 -4.88
N ILE A 185 21.00 -13.23 -6.11
CA ILE A 185 21.37 -11.96 -6.75
C ILE A 185 20.11 -11.16 -6.99
N ARG A 186 20.10 -9.90 -6.56
CA ARG A 186 18.95 -9.01 -6.68
C ARG A 186 19.24 -7.86 -7.63
N GLY A 187 18.20 -7.47 -8.34
CA GLY A 187 18.28 -6.43 -9.35
C GLY A 187 16.92 -5.86 -9.70
N GLU A 188 16.94 -4.96 -10.68
CA GLU A 188 15.75 -4.32 -11.24
C GLU A 188 15.68 -4.63 -12.74
N VAL A 189 14.52 -5.09 -13.21
CA VAL A 189 14.19 -5.20 -14.64
C VAL A 189 13.51 -3.92 -15.10
N TYR A 190 13.91 -3.39 -16.25
CA TYR A 190 13.36 -2.19 -16.85
C TYR A 190 13.22 -2.33 -18.37
N ILE A 191 12.52 -1.39 -18.99
CA ILE A 191 12.49 -1.21 -20.45
C ILE A 191 13.13 0.14 -20.77
N SER A 192 13.91 0.20 -21.85
CA SER A 192 14.53 1.46 -22.27
C SER A 192 13.47 2.47 -22.72
N LYS A 193 13.79 3.77 -22.68
CA LYS A 193 12.89 4.82 -23.16
C LYS A 193 12.60 4.64 -24.65
N SER A 194 13.65 4.35 -25.42
CA SER A 194 13.53 4.08 -26.86
C SER A 194 12.65 2.86 -27.18
N ASP A 195 12.86 1.73 -26.49
CA ASP A 195 12.03 0.53 -26.68
C ASP A 195 10.58 0.76 -26.23
N PHE A 196 10.36 1.52 -25.14
CA PHE A 196 9.02 1.90 -24.67
C PHE A 196 8.26 2.78 -25.67
N GLU A 197 8.93 3.79 -26.23
CA GLU A 197 8.35 4.67 -27.25
C GLU A 197 7.99 3.90 -28.52
N ASN A 198 8.88 3.01 -28.98
CA ASN A 198 8.63 2.18 -30.15
C ASN A 198 7.45 1.23 -29.94
N LEU A 199 7.39 0.58 -28.78
CA LEU A 199 6.28 -0.29 -28.40
C LEU A 199 4.94 0.47 -28.39
N ASN A 200 4.92 1.71 -27.91
CA ASN A 200 3.70 2.52 -27.93
C ASN A 200 3.32 2.95 -29.36
N LYS A 201 4.28 3.32 -30.22
CA LYS A 201 4.01 3.61 -31.64
C LYS A 201 3.41 2.42 -32.37
N GLU A 202 3.93 1.21 -32.15
CA GLU A 202 3.39 -0.03 -32.73
C GLU A 202 1.95 -0.30 -32.28
N ARG A 203 1.64 -0.05 -31.00
CA ARG A 203 0.29 -0.22 -30.46
C ARG A 203 -0.70 0.78 -31.01
N GLU A 204 -0.29 2.03 -31.12
CA GLU A 204 -1.09 3.10 -31.72
C GLU A 204 -1.41 2.77 -33.19
N ALA A 205 -0.42 2.31 -33.96
CA ALA A 205 -0.63 1.86 -35.35
C ALA A 205 -1.59 0.66 -35.47
N GLN A 206 -1.70 -0.16 -34.42
CA GLN A 206 -2.65 -1.28 -34.33
C GLN A 206 -4.01 -0.89 -33.73
N GLY A 207 -4.24 0.39 -33.43
CA GLY A 207 -5.47 0.87 -32.77
C GLY A 207 -5.66 0.36 -31.34
N LYS A 208 -4.58 -0.07 -30.67
CA LYS A 208 -4.59 -0.53 -29.28
C LYS A 208 -4.26 0.62 -28.33
N GLU A 209 -4.78 0.55 -27.11
CA GLU A 209 -4.45 1.50 -26.06
C GLU A 209 -2.94 1.45 -25.75
N ILE A 210 -2.28 2.61 -25.74
CA ILE A 210 -0.86 2.72 -25.41
C ILE A 210 -0.61 2.40 -23.94
N PHE A 211 0.61 1.99 -23.61
CA PHE A 211 1.00 1.78 -22.23
C PHE A 211 1.30 3.10 -21.51
N ALA A 212 0.90 3.17 -20.24
CA ALA A 212 1.01 4.38 -19.43
C ALA A 212 2.47 4.73 -19.04
N THR A 213 3.27 3.75 -18.62
CA THR A 213 4.67 3.97 -18.19
C THR A 213 5.59 2.81 -18.46
N ALA A 214 6.88 3.14 -18.59
CA ALA A 214 7.97 2.19 -18.75
C ALA A 214 8.00 1.15 -17.62
N ARG A 215 7.79 1.57 -16.36
CA ARG A 215 7.74 0.68 -15.19
C ARG A 215 6.65 -0.39 -15.32
N ASN A 216 5.41 0.02 -15.60
CA ASN A 216 4.28 -0.90 -15.72
C ASN A 216 4.44 -1.83 -16.91
N VAL A 217 5.04 -1.33 -18.01
CA VAL A 217 5.42 -2.18 -19.14
C VAL A 217 6.45 -3.20 -18.74
N ALA A 218 7.53 -2.82 -18.06
CA ALA A 218 8.56 -3.75 -17.62
C ALA A 218 7.96 -4.83 -16.71
N ALA A 219 7.16 -4.43 -15.72
CA ALA A 219 6.51 -5.33 -14.79
C ALA A 219 5.52 -6.28 -15.49
N GLY A 220 4.63 -5.74 -16.32
CA GLY A 220 3.64 -6.53 -17.06
C GLY A 220 4.27 -7.43 -18.12
N SER A 221 5.40 -7.02 -18.72
CA SER A 221 6.12 -7.80 -19.72
C SER A 221 6.88 -8.97 -19.09
N LEU A 222 7.51 -8.78 -17.93
CA LEU A 222 8.21 -9.86 -17.24
C LEU A 222 7.24 -10.92 -16.68
N ARG A 223 5.99 -10.54 -16.41
CA ARG A 223 4.96 -11.41 -15.82
C ARG A 223 4.04 -12.06 -16.86
N GLN A 224 4.47 -12.17 -18.12
CA GLN A 224 3.70 -12.83 -19.16
C GLN A 224 3.74 -14.36 -19.00
N LEU A 225 2.63 -15.04 -19.27
CA LEU A 225 2.61 -16.52 -19.27
C LEU A 225 3.43 -17.12 -20.41
N ASP A 226 3.48 -16.43 -21.56
CA ASP A 226 4.31 -16.82 -22.69
C ASP A 226 5.61 -15.98 -22.70
N PRO A 227 6.78 -16.60 -22.46
CA PRO A 227 8.07 -15.90 -22.51
C PRO A 227 8.37 -15.23 -23.86
N LYS A 228 7.80 -15.70 -24.98
CA LYS A 228 7.98 -15.06 -26.30
C LYS A 228 7.45 -13.64 -26.32
N ILE A 229 6.40 -13.35 -25.56
CA ILE A 229 5.90 -11.97 -25.42
C ILE A 229 6.93 -11.14 -24.66
N THR A 230 7.63 -11.71 -23.67
CA THR A 230 8.69 -10.99 -22.92
C THR A 230 9.88 -10.69 -23.83
N GLU A 231 10.29 -11.65 -24.64
CA GLU A 231 11.40 -11.53 -25.59
C GLU A 231 11.19 -10.36 -26.57
N GLN A 232 9.97 -10.21 -27.10
CA GLN A 232 9.60 -9.11 -28.00
C GLN A 232 9.66 -7.72 -27.36
N ARG A 233 9.70 -7.62 -26.02
CA ARG A 233 9.65 -6.34 -25.29
C ARG A 233 11.03 -5.78 -25.00
N ASN A 234 12.10 -6.47 -25.38
CA ASN A 234 13.49 -6.04 -25.21
C ASN A 234 13.82 -5.57 -23.79
N LEU A 235 13.33 -6.28 -22.78
CA LEU A 235 13.61 -5.94 -21.39
C LEU A 235 15.12 -6.00 -21.11
N ARG A 236 15.55 -5.15 -20.18
CA ARG A 236 16.93 -5.04 -19.69
C ARG A 236 16.93 -5.14 -18.17
N TYR A 237 18.10 -5.28 -17.58
CA TYR A 237 18.22 -5.36 -16.13
C TYR A 237 19.53 -4.75 -15.63
N PHE A 238 19.54 -4.40 -14.34
CA PHE A 238 20.75 -4.13 -13.56
C PHE A 238 20.68 -4.91 -12.24
N VAL A 239 21.83 -5.33 -11.70
CA VAL A 239 21.93 -5.93 -10.37
C VAL A 239 22.53 -4.96 -9.37
N TYR A 240 22.14 -5.07 -8.10
CA TYR A 240 22.52 -4.12 -7.06
C TYR A 240 22.84 -4.74 -5.69
N SER A 241 22.58 -6.03 -5.46
CA SER A 241 22.94 -6.69 -4.20
C SER A 241 23.02 -8.20 -4.32
N VAL A 242 23.71 -8.80 -3.34
CA VAL A 242 23.77 -10.24 -3.09
C VAL A 242 23.20 -10.51 -1.72
N ASP A 243 22.39 -11.56 -1.61
CA ASP A 243 21.80 -12.05 -0.37
C ASP A 243 22.02 -13.57 -0.23
N GLY A 244 21.77 -14.11 0.97
CA GLY A 244 21.84 -15.55 1.23
C GLY A 244 23.26 -16.14 1.37
N VAL A 245 24.31 -15.33 1.19
CA VAL A 245 25.71 -15.75 1.28
C VAL A 245 26.46 -14.91 2.30
N ASN A 246 27.18 -15.57 3.21
CA ASN A 246 28.12 -14.91 4.10
C ASN A 246 29.46 -14.68 3.38
N ASN A 247 30.06 -13.51 3.55
CA ASN A 247 31.40 -13.17 3.07
C ASN A 247 31.58 -13.19 1.53
N PHE A 248 30.54 -12.84 0.76
CA PHE A 248 30.68 -12.62 -0.68
C PHE A 248 31.66 -11.47 -1.02
N ALA A 249 31.61 -10.41 -0.20
CA ALA A 249 32.51 -9.25 -0.26
C ALA A 249 32.56 -8.58 1.12
N ASN A 250 33.46 -7.60 1.31
CA ASN A 250 33.51 -6.80 2.53
C ASN A 250 32.73 -5.49 2.39
N THR A 251 32.64 -4.96 1.17
CA THR A 251 31.93 -3.70 0.89
C THR A 251 30.86 -3.83 -0.21
N GLN A 252 29.90 -2.90 -0.21
CA GLN A 252 28.89 -2.76 -1.26
C GLN A 252 29.56 -2.47 -2.61
N LEU A 253 30.59 -1.61 -2.62
CA LEU A 253 31.39 -1.33 -3.81
C LEU A 253 32.02 -2.60 -4.39
N GLU A 254 32.70 -3.40 -3.56
CA GLU A 254 33.26 -4.69 -3.96
C GLU A 254 32.17 -5.66 -4.45
N THR A 255 30.99 -5.65 -3.82
CA THR A 255 29.86 -6.49 -4.24
C THR A 255 29.46 -6.20 -5.68
N LEU A 256 29.33 -4.92 -6.05
CA LEU A 256 28.96 -4.50 -7.41
C LEU A 256 30.05 -4.87 -8.43
N ASN A 257 31.32 -4.67 -8.07
CA ASN A 257 32.44 -5.07 -8.93
C ASN A 257 32.49 -6.58 -9.15
N SER A 258 32.35 -7.38 -8.07
CA SER A 258 32.29 -8.84 -8.16
C SER A 258 31.08 -9.32 -8.99
N LEU A 259 29.93 -8.65 -8.91
CA LEU A 259 28.78 -8.96 -9.76
C LEU A 259 29.06 -8.68 -11.25
N LYS A 260 29.77 -7.59 -11.56
CA LYS A 260 30.24 -7.27 -12.92
C LYS A 260 31.20 -8.35 -13.42
N ASP A 261 32.13 -8.81 -12.59
CA ASP A 261 33.09 -9.89 -12.91
C ASP A 261 32.40 -11.25 -13.12
N LEU A 262 31.27 -11.49 -12.46
CA LEU A 262 30.41 -12.66 -12.68
C LEU A 262 29.57 -12.57 -13.97
N GLY A 263 29.65 -11.46 -14.71
CA GLY A 263 28.99 -11.26 -16.00
C GLY A 263 27.65 -10.53 -15.94
N PHE A 264 27.27 -9.97 -14.79
CA PHE A 264 26.04 -9.19 -14.68
C PHE A 264 26.23 -7.73 -15.10
N LEU A 265 25.13 -7.10 -15.51
CA LEU A 265 25.09 -5.66 -15.77
C LEU A 265 24.88 -4.88 -14.47
N ILE A 266 25.74 -3.89 -14.21
CA ILE A 266 25.56 -2.88 -13.15
C ILE A 266 25.36 -1.50 -13.78
N ASP A 267 24.70 -0.59 -13.06
CA ASP A 267 24.44 0.76 -13.55
C ASP A 267 25.69 1.66 -13.47
N GLY A 268 26.53 1.57 -14.50
CA GLY A 268 27.73 2.39 -14.63
C GLY A 268 28.81 2.05 -13.59
N GLU A 269 29.73 2.99 -13.37
CA GLU A 269 30.77 2.86 -12.36
C GLU A 269 30.20 3.23 -10.98
N PRO A 270 30.31 2.37 -9.96
CA PRO A 270 29.75 2.67 -8.66
C PRO A 270 30.46 3.86 -8.00
N HIS A 271 29.70 4.77 -7.41
CA HIS A 271 30.24 5.98 -6.79
C HIS A 271 30.39 5.82 -5.29
N LEU A 272 31.60 6.05 -4.76
CA LEU A 272 31.87 6.06 -3.33
C LEU A 272 31.88 7.50 -2.80
N ALA A 273 30.95 7.82 -1.92
CA ALA A 273 30.88 9.10 -1.21
C ALA A 273 31.48 8.97 0.18
N LEU A 274 32.41 9.87 0.55
CA LEU A 274 33.08 9.88 1.85
C LEU A 274 32.47 10.92 2.81
N SER A 275 31.56 11.75 2.30
CA SER A 275 30.92 12.83 3.03
C SER A 275 29.48 13.06 2.56
N LEU A 276 28.68 13.80 3.35
CA LEU A 276 27.36 14.25 2.94
C LEU A 276 27.44 15.10 1.66
N ASP A 277 28.43 15.96 1.54
CA ASP A 277 28.60 16.82 0.37
C ASP A 277 28.86 16.02 -0.91
N ASP A 278 29.63 14.92 -0.82
CA ASP A 278 29.84 14.01 -1.96
C ASP A 278 28.53 13.31 -2.35
N MET A 279 27.73 12.88 -1.38
CA MET A 279 26.41 12.29 -1.64
C MET A 279 25.48 13.27 -2.38
N ILE A 280 25.50 14.56 -1.99
CA ILE A 280 24.68 15.60 -2.64
C ILE A 280 25.22 15.95 -4.02
N LYS A 281 26.54 16.05 -4.21
CA LYS A 281 27.15 16.23 -5.54
C LYS A 281 26.76 15.11 -6.49
N PHE A 282 26.77 13.86 -6.03
CA PHE A 282 26.29 12.72 -6.81
C PHE A 282 24.82 12.91 -7.22
N TYR A 283 23.94 13.24 -6.27
CA TYR A 283 22.52 13.48 -6.56
C TYR A 283 22.30 14.56 -7.63
N GLU A 284 22.95 15.71 -7.50
CA GLU A 284 22.81 16.80 -8.48
C GLU A 284 23.37 16.40 -9.86
N SER A 285 24.48 15.66 -9.91
CA SER A 285 25.02 15.17 -11.18
C SER A 285 24.06 14.21 -11.89
N VAL A 286 23.45 13.28 -11.16
CA VAL A 286 22.47 12.33 -11.71
C VAL A 286 21.19 13.06 -12.13
N LYS A 287 20.76 14.07 -11.37
CA LYS A 287 19.58 14.88 -11.68
C LYS A 287 19.73 15.60 -13.03
N VAL A 288 20.90 16.14 -13.34
CA VAL A 288 21.20 16.78 -14.63
C VAL A 288 21.19 15.76 -15.77
N GLN A 289 21.75 14.57 -15.54
CA GLN A 289 21.82 13.49 -16.53
C GLN A 289 20.49 12.75 -16.74
N ARG A 290 19.50 12.93 -15.85
CA ARG A 290 18.24 12.16 -15.84
C ARG A 290 17.56 12.07 -17.21
N ASN A 291 17.51 13.18 -17.95
CA ASN A 291 16.83 13.23 -19.24
C ASN A 291 17.63 12.55 -20.36
N SER A 292 18.96 12.48 -20.26
CA SER A 292 19.81 11.83 -21.26
C SER A 292 19.94 10.32 -21.07
N LEU A 293 19.52 9.77 -19.93
CA LEU A 293 19.50 8.32 -19.72
C LEU A 293 18.42 7.67 -20.59
N ASP A 294 18.75 6.54 -21.22
CA ASP A 294 17.82 5.72 -22.01
C ASP A 294 16.92 4.83 -21.13
N PHE A 295 16.77 5.16 -19.85
CA PHE A 295 15.87 4.49 -18.91
C PHE A 295 15.39 5.46 -17.84
N GLU A 296 14.30 5.11 -17.16
CA GLU A 296 13.72 5.94 -16.11
C GLU A 296 14.40 5.71 -14.76
N ILE A 297 14.60 6.82 -14.04
CA ILE A 297 15.08 6.85 -12.66
C ILE A 297 14.21 7.81 -11.84
N ASP A 298 13.94 7.45 -10.59
CA ASP A 298 13.13 8.26 -9.67
C ASP A 298 13.95 8.89 -8.52
N GLY A 299 15.27 8.67 -8.51
CA GLY A 299 16.19 9.25 -7.55
C GLY A 299 17.56 8.57 -7.55
N VAL A 300 18.23 8.64 -6.40
CA VAL A 300 19.46 7.88 -6.09
C VAL A 300 19.29 7.09 -4.80
N VAL A 301 20.06 6.03 -4.62
CA VAL A 301 20.11 5.23 -3.40
C VAL A 301 21.49 5.39 -2.76
N TYR A 302 21.50 5.64 -1.46
CA TYR A 302 22.71 5.64 -0.65
C TYR A 302 22.71 4.43 0.27
N LYS A 303 23.78 3.64 0.27
CA LYS A 303 23.98 2.48 1.14
C LYS A 303 25.27 2.65 1.93
N VAL A 304 25.28 2.36 3.24
CA VAL A 304 26.54 2.28 4.03
C VAL A 304 27.46 1.29 3.34
N ASN A 305 28.68 1.69 2.99
CA ASN A 305 29.53 0.88 2.12
C ASN A 305 30.03 -0.41 2.80
N ASP A 306 30.34 -0.36 4.10
CA ASP A 306 30.84 -1.52 4.85
C ASP A 306 29.71 -2.51 5.19
N LEU A 307 29.81 -3.75 4.69
CA LEU A 307 28.78 -4.78 4.90
C LEU A 307 28.72 -5.30 6.34
N SER A 308 29.81 -5.23 7.10
CA SER A 308 29.80 -5.55 8.53
C SER A 308 28.95 -4.54 9.31
N LEU A 309 29.04 -3.26 8.96
CA LEU A 309 28.19 -2.22 9.52
C LEU A 309 26.73 -2.37 9.06
N GLN A 310 26.49 -2.76 7.80
CA GLN A 310 25.13 -3.09 7.35
C GLN A 310 24.51 -4.22 8.16
N ARG A 311 25.28 -5.29 8.47
CA ARG A 311 24.82 -6.41 9.32
C ARG A 311 24.45 -5.95 10.73
N ARG A 312 25.25 -5.07 11.34
CA ARG A 312 24.96 -4.46 12.65
C ARG A 312 23.71 -3.58 12.63
N LEU A 313 23.63 -2.68 11.64
CA LEU A 313 22.50 -1.76 11.44
C LEU A 313 21.20 -2.52 11.18
N SER A 314 21.27 -3.58 10.38
CA SER A 314 20.14 -4.43 10.01
C SER A 314 18.94 -3.62 9.49
N SER A 315 17.72 -4.12 9.69
CA SER A 315 16.47 -3.51 9.26
C SER A 315 15.59 -3.11 10.46
N VAL A 316 14.68 -2.15 10.23
CA VAL A 316 13.54 -1.86 11.11
C VAL A 316 12.27 -2.14 10.34
N GLY A 317 11.53 -3.16 10.78
CA GLY A 317 10.40 -3.67 10.04
C GLY A 317 10.80 -3.95 8.59
N LYS A 318 10.16 -3.24 7.66
CA LYS A 318 10.33 -3.44 6.22
C LYS A 318 11.47 -2.67 5.55
N ARG A 319 12.31 -1.95 6.30
CA ARG A 319 13.31 -1.05 5.72
C ARG A 319 14.71 -1.21 6.32
N PRO A 320 15.77 -1.30 5.51
CA PRO A 320 17.14 -1.34 6.02
C PRO A 320 17.48 0.00 6.71
N ARG A 321 18.16 -0.05 7.87
CA ARG A 321 18.69 1.15 8.53
C ARG A 321 19.89 1.73 7.79
N PHE A 322 20.57 0.89 7.01
CA PHE A 322 21.81 1.21 6.32
C PHE A 322 21.62 1.81 4.92
N ALA A 323 20.38 1.97 4.44
CA ALA A 323 20.12 2.53 3.12
C ALA A 323 18.91 3.48 3.07
N ILE A 324 19.00 4.47 2.17
CA ILE A 324 17.94 5.45 1.90
C ILE A 324 17.89 5.80 0.41
N ALA A 325 16.68 6.00 -0.12
CA ALA A 325 16.43 6.54 -1.45
C ALA A 325 16.20 8.06 -1.36
N HIS A 326 17.01 8.85 -2.04
CA HIS A 326 16.85 10.30 -2.19
C HIS A 326 16.13 10.57 -3.52
N LYS A 327 14.81 10.84 -3.44
CA LYS A 327 13.95 10.95 -4.62
C LYS A 327 14.05 12.33 -5.29
N PHE A 328 13.78 12.38 -6.59
CA PHE A 328 13.62 13.65 -7.32
C PHE A 328 12.27 14.32 -7.03
N PRO A 329 12.17 15.66 -7.13
CA PRO A 329 10.89 16.36 -7.04
C PRO A 329 9.95 15.98 -8.19
N ALA A 330 8.63 16.06 -7.95
CA ALA A 330 7.59 15.72 -8.93
C ALA A 330 7.47 16.73 -10.08
N ILE A 331 6.90 16.27 -11.21
CA ILE A 331 6.69 17.07 -12.41
C ILE A 331 5.32 17.75 -12.34
N LEU A 332 5.30 19.08 -12.47
CA LEU A 332 4.08 19.88 -12.56
C LEU A 332 3.70 20.11 -14.03
N ALA A 333 2.40 20.09 -14.32
CA ALA A 333 1.83 20.52 -15.60
C ALA A 333 0.64 21.45 -15.37
N PHE A 334 0.35 22.32 -16.33
CA PHE A 334 -0.76 23.27 -16.24
C PHE A 334 -1.79 22.98 -17.32
N THR A 335 -3.07 22.99 -16.95
CA THR A 335 -4.17 22.81 -17.91
C THR A 335 -5.40 23.60 -17.50
N GLN A 336 -6.37 23.72 -18.40
CA GLN A 336 -7.63 24.41 -18.14
C GLN A 336 -8.67 23.49 -17.50
N LEU A 337 -9.33 23.98 -16.45
CA LEU A 337 -10.52 23.36 -15.86
C LEU A 337 -11.73 23.69 -16.74
N LEU A 338 -12.25 22.68 -17.46
CA LEU A 338 -13.36 22.84 -18.39
C LEU A 338 -14.72 22.78 -17.70
N ASP A 339 -14.88 21.87 -16.74
CA ASP A 339 -16.15 21.66 -16.03
C ASP A 339 -15.92 20.92 -14.70
N VAL A 340 -16.94 20.86 -13.85
CA VAL A 340 -16.96 20.05 -12.64
C VAL A 340 -18.21 19.18 -12.62
N VAL A 341 -18.02 17.85 -12.63
CA VAL A 341 -19.12 16.89 -12.50
C VAL A 341 -19.20 16.34 -11.08
N HIS A 342 -20.41 16.02 -10.64
CA HIS A 342 -20.69 15.60 -9.27
C HIS A 342 -21.02 14.10 -9.21
N GLN A 343 -20.15 13.31 -8.60
CA GLN A 343 -20.32 11.86 -8.50
C GLN A 343 -20.90 11.45 -7.14
N VAL A 344 -21.95 10.64 -7.15
CA VAL A 344 -22.53 10.08 -5.93
C VAL A 344 -21.85 8.75 -5.60
N GLY A 345 -21.24 8.67 -4.41
CA GLY A 345 -20.60 7.48 -3.86
C GLY A 345 -21.60 6.48 -3.27
N ARG A 346 -21.11 5.28 -2.91
CA ARG A 346 -21.91 4.18 -2.33
C ARG A 346 -22.74 4.62 -1.12
N THR A 347 -22.11 5.37 -0.21
CA THR A 347 -22.75 5.85 1.03
C THR A 347 -23.42 7.22 0.84
N GLY A 348 -23.71 7.60 -0.41
CA GLY A 348 -24.37 8.86 -0.75
C GLY A 348 -23.45 10.08 -0.87
N ALA A 349 -22.15 9.98 -0.55
CA ALA A 349 -21.24 11.13 -0.61
C ALA A 349 -21.16 11.71 -2.04
N VAL A 350 -21.38 13.02 -2.20
CA VAL A 350 -21.33 13.73 -3.48
C VAL A 350 -19.96 14.36 -3.65
N THR A 351 -19.13 13.75 -4.50
CA THR A 351 -17.74 14.16 -4.74
C THR A 351 -17.62 14.97 -6.03
N PRO A 352 -17.07 16.19 -6.00
CA PRO A 352 -16.78 16.97 -7.19
C PRO A 352 -15.55 16.42 -7.93
N VAL A 353 -15.64 16.32 -9.25
CA VAL A 353 -14.59 15.83 -10.15
C VAL A 353 -14.39 16.84 -11.27
N ALA A 354 -13.18 17.39 -11.35
CA ALA A 354 -12.74 18.26 -12.43
C ALA A 354 -12.69 17.52 -13.76
N ILE A 355 -13.24 18.14 -14.80
CA ILE A 355 -13.03 17.82 -16.20
C ILE A 355 -12.02 18.82 -16.74
N LEU A 356 -10.92 18.32 -17.29
CA LEU A 356 -9.76 19.10 -17.66
C LEU A 356 -9.55 19.03 -19.17
N ARG A 357 -9.01 20.10 -19.73
CA ARG A 357 -8.44 20.04 -21.08
C ARG A 357 -7.33 18.99 -21.06
N PRO A 358 -7.34 18.00 -21.97
CA PRO A 358 -6.35 16.94 -21.97
C PRO A 358 -4.92 17.50 -21.95
N VAL A 359 -4.12 17.07 -20.98
CA VAL A 359 -2.72 17.50 -20.83
C VAL A 359 -1.83 16.30 -20.54
N ASN A 360 -0.65 16.26 -21.15
CA ASN A 360 0.33 15.24 -20.84
C ASN A 360 1.13 15.64 -19.59
N VAL A 361 1.16 14.79 -18.58
CA VAL A 361 2.00 14.98 -17.40
C VAL A 361 2.79 13.69 -17.22
N GLY A 362 4.11 13.71 -17.41
CA GLY A 362 4.96 12.52 -17.26
C GLY A 362 4.61 11.35 -18.18
N GLY A 363 4.11 11.60 -19.40
CA GLY A 363 3.80 10.57 -20.41
C GLY A 363 2.34 10.11 -20.47
N VAL A 364 1.48 10.50 -19.53
CA VAL A 364 0.04 10.13 -19.51
C VAL A 364 -0.83 11.36 -19.76
N THR A 365 -1.83 11.20 -20.63
CA THR A 365 -2.83 12.22 -20.91
C THR A 365 -3.89 12.24 -19.81
N ILE A 366 -4.03 13.39 -19.17
CA ILE A 366 -4.95 13.63 -18.07
C ILE A 366 -6.09 14.52 -18.54
N SER A 367 -7.32 14.04 -18.36
CA SER A 367 -8.56 14.77 -18.66
C SER A 367 -9.51 14.89 -17.47
N ARG A 368 -9.21 14.25 -16.33
CA ARG A 368 -10.04 14.29 -15.13
C ARG A 368 -9.18 14.29 -13.87
N SER A 369 -9.64 15.01 -12.83
CA SER A 369 -9.00 15.04 -11.51
C SER A 369 -10.08 15.11 -10.43
N THR A 370 -9.83 14.51 -9.26
CA THR A 370 -10.69 14.77 -8.10
C THR A 370 -10.50 16.21 -7.62
N LEU A 371 -11.59 16.84 -7.15
CA LEU A 371 -11.54 18.12 -6.41
C LEU A 371 -11.72 17.91 -4.90
N HIS A 372 -11.79 16.65 -4.47
CA HIS A 372 -11.96 16.19 -3.11
C HIS A 372 -13.32 16.49 -2.49
N ASN A 373 -13.64 17.76 -2.24
CA ASN A 373 -14.88 18.22 -1.64
C ASN A 373 -15.07 19.73 -1.90
N TYR A 374 -16.26 20.25 -1.60
CA TYR A 374 -16.58 21.66 -1.86
C TYR A 374 -15.81 22.65 -0.97
N GLN A 375 -15.38 22.23 0.22
CA GLN A 375 -14.55 23.06 1.09
C GLN A 375 -13.15 23.26 0.49
N GLU A 376 -12.56 22.23 -0.13
CA GLU A 376 -11.26 22.33 -0.80
C GLU A 376 -11.31 23.20 -2.05
N ILE A 377 -12.42 23.11 -2.81
CA ILE A 377 -12.74 24.02 -3.92
C ILE A 377 -12.76 25.47 -3.42
N GLN A 378 -13.48 25.74 -2.32
CA GLN A 378 -13.57 27.07 -1.74
C GLN A 378 -12.20 27.56 -1.20
N ARG A 379 -11.45 26.70 -0.51
CA ARG A 379 -10.14 27.01 0.07
C ARG A 379 -9.13 27.41 -1.01
N LYS A 380 -9.11 26.69 -2.13
CA LYS A 380 -8.24 26.98 -3.28
C LYS A 380 -8.84 28.02 -4.23
N ASP A 381 -10.09 28.44 -4.00
CA ASP A 381 -10.87 29.32 -4.87
C ASP A 381 -10.86 28.82 -6.32
N ILE A 382 -11.21 27.54 -6.52
CA ILE A 382 -11.22 26.89 -7.84
C ILE A 382 -12.52 27.26 -8.58
N ARG A 383 -12.38 27.69 -9.83
CA ARG A 383 -13.48 28.11 -10.69
C ARG A 383 -13.41 27.43 -12.06
N ILE A 384 -14.56 27.09 -12.63
CA ILE A 384 -14.62 26.60 -14.02
C ILE A 384 -14.04 27.68 -14.93
N GLY A 385 -13.15 27.27 -15.84
CA GLY A 385 -12.36 28.14 -16.71
C GLY A 385 -10.93 28.40 -16.23
N ASP A 386 -10.63 28.17 -14.95
CA ASP A 386 -9.29 28.41 -14.38
C ASP A 386 -8.19 27.58 -15.05
N VAL A 387 -6.98 28.15 -15.11
CA VAL A 387 -5.77 27.37 -15.36
C VAL A 387 -5.29 26.77 -14.03
N VAL A 388 -5.25 25.45 -13.96
CA VAL A 388 -4.91 24.68 -12.76
C VAL A 388 -3.56 23.98 -12.94
N ALA A 389 -2.75 24.02 -11.88
CA ALA A 389 -1.53 23.23 -11.77
C ALA A 389 -1.89 21.81 -11.33
N LEU A 390 -1.59 20.84 -12.19
CA LEU A 390 -1.64 19.43 -11.90
C LEU A 390 -0.27 18.96 -11.47
N GLU A 391 -0.24 18.27 -10.35
CA GLU A 391 0.89 17.45 -9.97
C GLU A 391 0.54 16.01 -10.28
N ARG A 392 1.39 15.41 -11.11
CA ARG A 392 1.48 13.97 -11.20
C ARG A 392 2.75 13.59 -10.47
N ALA A 393 2.58 12.96 -9.32
CA ALA A 393 3.63 12.10 -8.83
C ALA A 393 3.33 10.68 -9.37
N GLY A 394 4.33 9.84 -9.61
CA GLY A 394 4.14 8.46 -10.10
C GLY A 394 3.02 8.29 -11.14
N ASP A 395 2.21 7.24 -11.01
CA ASP A 395 1.37 6.74 -12.11
C ASP A 395 -0.14 6.97 -11.97
N VAL A 396 -0.56 8.05 -11.27
CA VAL A 396 -1.92 8.12 -10.70
C VAL A 396 -2.66 9.42 -10.95
N ILE A 397 -4.02 9.32 -11.03
CA ILE A 397 -5.04 10.32 -10.58
C ILE A 397 -4.35 11.61 -10.13
N PRO A 398 -4.09 12.48 -11.10
CA PRO A 398 -3.41 13.73 -10.86
C PRO A 398 -4.25 14.57 -9.93
N LYS A 399 -3.58 15.38 -9.12
CA LYS A 399 -4.23 16.29 -8.18
C LYS A 399 -4.04 17.71 -8.65
N ILE A 400 -5.10 18.51 -8.56
CA ILE A 400 -5.01 19.95 -8.70
C ILE A 400 -4.37 20.53 -7.43
N CYS A 401 -3.15 21.05 -7.58
CA CYS A 401 -2.36 21.60 -6.48
C CYS A 401 -2.78 23.03 -6.16
N PHE A 402 -2.84 23.88 -7.17
CA PHE A 402 -3.28 25.27 -7.03
C PHE A 402 -3.83 25.80 -8.36
N VAL A 403 -4.52 26.93 -8.27
CA VAL A 403 -4.94 27.71 -9.43
C VAL A 403 -3.88 28.75 -9.75
N ASP A 404 -3.48 28.85 -11.02
CA ASP A 404 -2.68 29.97 -11.50
C ASP A 404 -3.59 31.21 -11.64
N LYS A 405 -3.72 31.95 -10.52
CA LYS A 405 -4.60 33.13 -10.43
C LYS A 405 -4.20 34.25 -11.41
N SER A 406 -2.95 34.28 -11.88
CA SER A 406 -2.48 35.28 -12.83
C SER A 406 -3.13 35.13 -14.21
N LYS A 407 -3.63 33.93 -14.53
CA LYS A 407 -4.29 33.60 -15.81
C LYS A 407 -5.81 33.56 -15.71
N ARG A 408 -6.40 33.97 -14.58
CA ARG A 408 -7.84 33.92 -14.37
C ARG A 408 -8.56 34.91 -15.27
N GLN A 409 -9.51 34.40 -16.06
CA GLN A 409 -10.39 35.22 -16.88
C GLN A 409 -11.60 35.72 -16.07
N LYS A 410 -12.26 36.78 -16.54
CA LYS A 410 -13.38 37.43 -15.81
C LYS A 410 -14.65 36.58 -15.80
N ASP A 411 -14.79 35.65 -16.74
CA ASP A 411 -15.93 34.76 -16.95
C ASP A 411 -15.81 33.43 -16.17
N CYS A 412 -14.76 33.23 -15.37
CA CYS A 412 -14.61 32.02 -14.58
C CYS A 412 -15.73 31.87 -13.53
N VAL A 413 -16.40 30.71 -13.52
CA VAL A 413 -17.60 30.45 -12.71
C VAL A 413 -17.25 29.72 -11.41
N ALA A 414 -17.75 30.23 -10.28
CA ALA A 414 -17.57 29.58 -8.98
C ALA A 414 -18.27 28.22 -8.93
N VAL A 415 -17.59 27.22 -8.37
CA VAL A 415 -18.14 25.87 -8.24
C VAL A 415 -18.82 25.71 -6.88
N ALA A 416 -20.10 25.37 -6.89
CA ALA A 416 -20.91 25.14 -5.69
C ALA A 416 -21.35 23.67 -5.59
N ALA A 417 -21.78 23.27 -4.39
CA ALA A 417 -22.47 22.00 -4.23
C ALA A 417 -23.83 22.04 -4.94
N PRO A 418 -24.26 20.96 -5.60
CA PRO A 418 -25.60 20.91 -6.16
C PRO A 418 -26.63 20.92 -5.03
N ASN A 419 -27.81 21.48 -5.29
CA ASN A 419 -28.92 21.50 -4.32
C ASN A 419 -29.63 20.14 -4.22
N LEU A 420 -29.64 19.38 -5.32
CA LEU A 420 -30.27 18.07 -5.44
C LEU A 420 -29.24 17.02 -5.86
N CYS A 421 -29.49 15.77 -5.50
CA CYS A 421 -28.64 14.66 -5.86
C CYS A 421 -28.58 14.51 -7.39
N PRO A 422 -27.38 14.55 -8.00
CA PRO A 422 -27.26 14.47 -9.47
C PRO A 422 -27.66 13.09 -10.03
N SER A 423 -27.80 12.07 -9.18
CA SER A 423 -28.24 10.73 -9.60
C SER A 423 -29.73 10.49 -9.43
N CYS A 424 -30.37 10.98 -8.37
CA CYS A 424 -31.75 10.62 -8.03
C CYS A 424 -32.65 11.82 -7.73
N GLN A 425 -32.12 13.04 -7.87
CA GLN A 425 -32.82 14.31 -7.61
C GLN A 425 -33.35 14.48 -6.17
N GLY A 426 -32.99 13.58 -5.24
CA GLY A 426 -33.33 13.72 -3.83
C GLY A 426 -32.54 14.82 -3.12
N SER A 427 -33.08 15.30 -1.99
CA SER A 427 -32.44 16.30 -1.16
C SER A 427 -31.05 15.86 -0.69
N LEU A 428 -30.12 16.81 -0.70
CA LEU A 428 -28.78 16.61 -0.18
C LEU A 428 -28.67 17.15 1.24
N PHE A 429 -27.86 16.47 2.06
CA PHE A 429 -27.66 16.78 3.45
C PHE A 429 -26.17 16.89 3.78
N GLN A 430 -25.81 17.88 4.59
CA GLN A 430 -24.47 18.04 5.15
C GLN A 430 -24.61 18.11 6.67
N GLU A 431 -24.02 17.14 7.38
CA GLU A 431 -24.05 17.11 8.84
C GLU A 431 -23.19 18.25 9.41
N LYS A 432 -23.59 18.83 10.54
CA LYS A 432 -22.86 19.95 11.16
C LYS A 432 -21.46 19.48 11.55
N GLY A 433 -20.43 20.04 10.90
CA GLY A 433 -19.02 19.64 11.08
C GLY A 433 -18.47 18.65 10.04
N ASP A 434 -19.33 18.07 9.19
CA ASP A 434 -18.88 17.23 8.06
C ASP A 434 -18.54 18.09 6.83
N VAL A 435 -17.43 17.74 6.17
CA VAL A 435 -16.97 18.41 4.93
C VAL A 435 -17.72 17.90 3.68
N ALA A 436 -18.32 16.72 3.77
CA ALA A 436 -18.95 16.05 2.66
C ALA A 436 -20.47 16.31 2.61
N VAL A 437 -21.00 16.44 1.40
CA VAL A 437 -22.43 16.52 1.10
C VAL A 437 -22.94 15.13 0.74
N PHE A 438 -24.13 14.74 1.19
CA PHE A 438 -24.64 13.37 1.04
C PHE A 438 -26.05 13.31 0.46
N CYS A 439 -26.28 12.33 -0.40
CA CYS A 439 -27.60 11.85 -0.80
C CYS A 439 -28.13 10.85 0.23
N LEU A 440 -29.27 11.15 0.84
CA LEU A 440 -29.89 10.28 1.87
C LEU A 440 -30.75 9.15 1.29
N ASN A 441 -31.06 9.18 0.00
CA ASN A 441 -31.89 8.18 -0.70
C ASN A 441 -31.15 6.86 -0.93
N HIS A 442 -30.69 6.19 0.13
CA HIS A 442 -29.81 5.01 0.05
C HIS A 442 -30.39 3.88 -0.81
N PHE A 443 -31.71 3.66 -0.74
CA PHE A 443 -32.41 2.54 -1.38
C PHE A 443 -33.02 2.88 -2.74
N SER A 444 -33.08 4.16 -3.10
CA SER A 444 -33.72 4.66 -4.32
C SER A 444 -32.78 5.48 -5.19
N CYS A 445 -31.53 5.66 -4.76
CA CYS A 445 -30.50 6.29 -5.56
C CYS A 445 -29.77 5.25 -6.41
N ASN A 446 -29.99 5.27 -7.72
CA ASN A 446 -29.37 4.36 -8.67
C ASN A 446 -27.84 4.30 -8.54
N ALA A 447 -27.17 5.44 -8.32
CA ALA A 447 -25.73 5.47 -8.11
C ALA A 447 -25.29 4.79 -6.80
N GLN A 448 -26.08 4.90 -5.73
CA GLN A 448 -25.78 4.19 -4.47
C GLN A 448 -26.00 2.69 -4.64
N ILE A 449 -27.12 2.28 -5.22
CA ILE A 449 -27.44 0.87 -5.51
C ILE A 449 -26.32 0.25 -6.34
N HIS A 450 -25.99 0.84 -7.49
CA HIS A 450 -24.94 0.37 -8.38
C HIS A 450 -23.59 0.20 -7.67
N ARG A 451 -23.17 1.20 -6.87
CA ARG A 451 -21.92 1.11 -6.11
C ARG A 451 -21.98 0.15 -4.93
N SER A 452 -23.15 -0.08 -4.33
CA SER A 452 -23.34 -1.11 -3.30
C SER A 452 -23.14 -2.51 -3.88
N PHE A 453 -23.68 -2.77 -5.08
CA PHE A 453 -23.38 -4.00 -5.80
C PHE A 453 -21.89 -4.14 -6.14
N CYS A 454 -21.25 -3.07 -6.64
CA CYS A 454 -19.81 -3.10 -6.95
C CYS A 454 -18.97 -3.44 -5.70
N HIS A 455 -19.35 -2.89 -4.55
CA HIS A 455 -18.71 -3.22 -3.28
C HIS A 455 -18.97 -4.67 -2.86
N PHE A 456 -20.22 -5.11 -2.92
CA PHE A 456 -20.64 -6.44 -2.48
C PHE A 456 -19.88 -7.56 -3.22
N VAL A 457 -19.66 -7.39 -4.53
CA VAL A 457 -18.91 -8.35 -5.37
C VAL A 457 -17.38 -8.19 -5.29
N SER A 458 -16.88 -7.14 -4.65
CA SER A 458 -15.44 -6.82 -4.60
C SER A 458 -14.61 -7.90 -3.92
N ARG A 459 -13.30 -7.89 -4.20
CA ARG A 459 -12.32 -8.88 -3.72
C ARG A 459 -12.28 -9.04 -2.20
N ASP A 460 -12.34 -7.94 -1.44
CA ASP A 460 -12.32 -7.99 0.02
C ASP A 460 -13.71 -8.28 0.63
N SER A 461 -14.78 -8.26 -0.18
CA SER A 461 -16.14 -8.65 0.21
C SER A 461 -16.43 -10.11 -0.15
N LEU A 462 -17.41 -10.41 -1.02
CA LEU A 462 -17.73 -11.77 -1.41
C LEU A 462 -16.85 -12.33 -2.53
N HIS A 463 -16.03 -11.50 -3.17
CA HIS A 463 -15.10 -11.91 -4.22
C HIS A 463 -15.78 -12.66 -5.38
N ILE A 464 -16.79 -12.02 -5.97
CA ILE A 464 -17.52 -12.56 -7.13
C ILE A 464 -16.87 -12.02 -8.41
N GLU A 465 -16.10 -12.87 -9.06
CA GLU A 465 -15.39 -12.57 -10.30
C GLU A 465 -16.35 -12.54 -11.50
N GLY A 466 -16.04 -11.74 -12.52
CA GLY A 466 -16.85 -11.60 -13.73
C GLY A 466 -17.96 -10.54 -13.67
N LEU A 467 -18.14 -9.85 -12.52
CA LEU A 467 -19.07 -8.71 -12.38
C LEU A 467 -18.30 -7.39 -12.18
N GLY A 468 -17.91 -6.78 -13.29
CA GLY A 468 -17.38 -5.42 -13.30
C GLY A 468 -18.50 -4.36 -13.16
N ALA A 469 -18.09 -3.12 -12.97
CA ALA A 469 -19.02 -2.00 -12.79
C ALA A 469 -19.97 -1.81 -13.99
N SER A 470 -19.50 -2.01 -15.22
CA SER A 470 -20.34 -1.90 -16.43
C SER A 470 -21.36 -3.04 -16.51
N GLN A 471 -20.95 -4.28 -16.20
CA GLN A 471 -21.85 -5.44 -16.18
C GLN A 471 -22.94 -5.29 -15.12
N LEU A 472 -22.57 -4.87 -13.90
CA LEU A 472 -23.55 -4.61 -12.84
C LEU A 472 -24.54 -3.53 -13.23
N LYS A 473 -24.07 -2.45 -13.87
CA LYS A 473 -24.95 -1.40 -14.37
C LYS A 473 -25.94 -1.95 -15.39
N LEU A 474 -25.47 -2.73 -16.37
CA LEU A 474 -26.33 -3.36 -17.36
C LEU A 474 -27.42 -4.26 -16.72
N LEU A 475 -27.04 -5.10 -15.74
CA LEU A 475 -27.98 -6.00 -15.06
C LEU A 475 -29.01 -5.22 -14.21
N LEU A 476 -28.62 -4.11 -13.59
CA LEU A 476 -29.51 -3.21 -12.88
C LEU A 476 -30.47 -2.49 -13.85
N ASP A 477 -29.95 -1.94 -14.95
CA ASP A 477 -30.73 -1.23 -15.97
C ASP A 477 -31.76 -2.16 -16.65
N LYS A 478 -31.44 -3.45 -16.79
CA LYS A 478 -32.37 -4.48 -17.30
C LYS A 478 -33.35 -5.00 -16.25
N GLY A 479 -33.26 -4.54 -14.99
CA GLY A 479 -34.11 -5.01 -13.88
C GLY A 479 -33.82 -6.45 -13.45
N TYR A 480 -32.66 -6.99 -13.80
CA TYR A 480 -32.28 -8.33 -13.39
C TYR A 480 -31.83 -8.38 -11.93
N LEU A 481 -31.31 -7.26 -11.43
CA LEU A 481 -30.95 -7.01 -10.04
C LEU A 481 -31.72 -5.80 -9.52
N GLN A 482 -32.17 -5.86 -8.27
CA GLN A 482 -32.75 -4.73 -7.54
C GLN A 482 -32.14 -4.61 -6.14
N HIS A 483 -31.93 -5.75 -5.48
CA HIS A 483 -31.34 -5.86 -4.15
C HIS A 483 -30.19 -6.88 -4.13
N LEU A 484 -29.28 -6.72 -3.17
CA LEU A 484 -28.08 -7.58 -3.07
C LEU A 484 -28.37 -9.10 -3.11
N PRO A 485 -29.41 -9.63 -2.44
CA PRO A 485 -29.74 -11.06 -2.52
C PRO A 485 -30.07 -11.56 -3.92
N ASP A 486 -30.55 -10.70 -4.83
CA ASP A 486 -30.97 -11.08 -6.18
C ASP A 486 -29.81 -11.65 -7.01
N LEU A 487 -28.56 -11.32 -6.65
CA LEU A 487 -27.35 -11.93 -7.22
C LEU A 487 -27.42 -13.46 -7.19
N PHE A 488 -27.86 -14.03 -6.07
CA PHE A 488 -27.92 -15.48 -5.86
C PHE A 488 -29.12 -16.14 -6.54
N ALA A 489 -30.02 -15.35 -7.13
CA ALA A 489 -31.15 -15.78 -7.94
C ALA A 489 -30.88 -15.59 -9.46
N LEU A 490 -29.72 -15.05 -9.86
CA LEU A 490 -29.40 -14.85 -11.28
C LEU A 490 -29.37 -16.16 -12.11
N LYS A 491 -29.20 -17.31 -11.46
CA LYS A 491 -29.32 -18.63 -12.11
C LYS A 491 -30.67 -18.82 -12.80
N ASP A 492 -31.74 -18.26 -12.25
CA ASP A 492 -33.10 -18.34 -12.81
C ASP A 492 -33.25 -17.45 -14.06
N LYS A 493 -32.32 -16.52 -14.27
CA LYS A 493 -32.25 -15.61 -15.41
C LYS A 493 -31.17 -16.00 -16.43
N LYS A 494 -30.61 -17.23 -16.36
CA LYS A 494 -29.50 -17.69 -17.21
C LYS A 494 -29.75 -17.43 -18.71
N ARG A 495 -30.94 -17.78 -19.21
CA ARG A 495 -31.30 -17.62 -20.63
C ARG A 495 -31.34 -16.15 -21.05
N GLN A 496 -31.89 -15.29 -20.19
CA GLN A 496 -32.00 -13.86 -20.42
C GLN A 496 -30.63 -13.17 -20.39
N ILE A 497 -29.75 -13.54 -19.46
CA ILE A 497 -28.38 -13.00 -19.40
C ILE A 497 -27.59 -13.40 -20.64
N LYS A 498 -27.70 -14.66 -21.09
CA LYS A 498 -27.05 -15.14 -22.32
C LYS A 498 -27.48 -14.38 -23.58
N SER A 499 -28.68 -13.81 -23.59
CA SER A 499 -29.17 -13.01 -24.73
C SER A 499 -28.61 -11.58 -24.77
N LEU A 500 -27.86 -11.15 -23.75
CA LEU A 500 -27.24 -9.83 -23.70
C LEU A 500 -25.96 -9.77 -24.53
N GLU A 501 -25.73 -8.63 -25.16
CA GLU A 501 -24.49 -8.37 -25.90
C GLU A 501 -23.27 -8.47 -24.97
N GLY A 502 -22.23 -9.19 -25.41
CA GLY A 502 -21.03 -9.47 -24.62
C GLY A 502 -21.13 -10.67 -23.65
N TRP A 503 -22.27 -11.39 -23.61
CA TRP A 503 -22.47 -12.57 -22.75
C TRP A 503 -22.56 -13.87 -23.56
N GLY A 504 -21.53 -14.72 -23.47
CA GLY A 504 -21.51 -16.07 -24.07
C GLY A 504 -21.81 -17.17 -23.05
N GLU A 505 -22.02 -18.41 -23.53
CA GLU A 505 -22.32 -19.57 -22.66
C GLU A 505 -21.25 -19.77 -21.56
N ARG A 506 -19.97 -19.60 -21.93
CA ARG A 506 -18.85 -19.74 -21.00
C ARG A 506 -18.79 -18.62 -19.97
N SER A 507 -19.02 -17.36 -20.36
CA SER A 507 -18.99 -16.24 -19.41
C SER A 507 -20.14 -16.30 -18.42
N VAL A 508 -21.34 -16.67 -18.88
CA VAL A 508 -22.50 -16.90 -18.02
C VAL A 508 -22.26 -18.06 -17.06
N SER A 509 -21.70 -19.18 -17.54
CA SER A 509 -21.42 -20.34 -16.66
C SER A 509 -20.36 -20.01 -15.61
N ASN A 510 -19.29 -19.30 -15.99
CA ASN A 510 -18.26 -18.84 -15.06
C ASN A 510 -18.82 -17.88 -14.01
N LEU A 511 -19.70 -16.95 -14.42
CA LEU A 511 -20.38 -16.04 -13.51
C LEU A 511 -21.21 -16.81 -12.47
N LEU A 512 -22.07 -17.71 -12.94
CA LEU A 512 -22.94 -18.48 -12.04
C LEU A 512 -22.12 -19.33 -11.08
N TYR A 513 -21.03 -19.94 -11.56
CA TYR A 513 -20.09 -20.66 -10.70
C TYR A 513 -19.43 -19.74 -9.65
N ALA A 514 -19.00 -18.53 -10.04
CA ALA A 514 -18.41 -17.57 -9.11
C ALA A 514 -19.40 -17.11 -8.03
N ILE A 515 -20.67 -16.89 -8.40
CA ILE A 515 -21.76 -16.56 -7.46
C ILE A 515 -22.01 -17.70 -6.48
N GLU A 516 -22.09 -18.94 -6.97
CA GLU A 516 -22.31 -20.12 -6.11
C GLU A 516 -21.13 -20.34 -5.15
N ARG A 517 -19.88 -20.22 -5.62
CA ARG A 517 -18.68 -20.30 -4.77
C ARG A 517 -18.69 -19.24 -3.66
N ALA A 518 -19.21 -18.05 -3.95
CA ALA A 518 -19.28 -16.94 -3.01
C ALA A 518 -20.38 -17.07 -1.95
N ARG A 519 -21.19 -18.14 -1.97
CA ARG A 519 -22.13 -18.43 -0.88
C ARG A 519 -21.42 -18.72 0.43
N ASN A 520 -20.24 -19.33 0.37
CA ASN A 520 -19.41 -19.62 1.52
C ASN A 520 -18.57 -18.39 1.88
N VAL A 521 -18.85 -17.77 3.02
CA VAL A 521 -18.23 -16.50 3.42
C VAL A 521 -17.86 -16.51 4.90
N SER A 522 -16.73 -15.88 5.26
CA SER A 522 -16.42 -15.65 6.67
C SER A 522 -17.30 -14.55 7.25
N PHE A 523 -17.61 -14.64 8.54
CA PHE A 523 -18.47 -13.66 9.20
C PHE A 523 -17.97 -12.21 9.07
N GLN A 524 -16.65 -11.97 9.13
CA GLN A 524 -16.05 -10.66 8.88
C GLN A 524 -16.35 -10.13 7.48
N ARG A 525 -16.18 -10.96 6.43
CA ARG A 525 -16.44 -10.56 5.04
C ARG A 525 -17.92 -10.30 4.81
N PHE A 526 -18.79 -11.08 5.45
CA PHE A 526 -20.23 -10.83 5.44
C PHE A 526 -20.56 -9.43 5.98
N ILE A 527 -20.10 -9.08 7.19
CA ILE A 527 -20.32 -7.75 7.78
C ILE A 527 -19.77 -6.63 6.88
N TYR A 528 -18.56 -6.82 6.35
CA TYR A 528 -17.95 -5.84 5.44
C TYR A 528 -18.77 -5.65 4.16
N SER A 529 -19.32 -6.74 3.59
CA SER A 529 -20.11 -6.71 2.36
C SER A 529 -21.40 -5.88 2.47
N LEU A 530 -21.96 -5.72 3.68
CA LEU A 530 -23.15 -4.91 3.94
C LEU A 530 -22.93 -3.41 3.65
N GLY A 531 -21.68 -2.96 3.57
CA GLY A 531 -21.35 -1.59 3.19
C GLY A 531 -21.81 -0.52 4.18
N ILE A 532 -21.96 -0.89 5.46
CA ILE A 532 -22.41 0.00 6.53
C ILE A 532 -21.43 1.18 6.66
N LYS A 533 -21.96 2.40 6.76
CA LYS A 533 -21.14 3.63 6.91
C LYS A 533 -20.18 3.45 8.10
N ARG A 534 -18.90 3.81 7.91
CA ARG A 534 -17.82 3.71 8.92
C ARG A 534 -17.46 2.27 9.37
N VAL A 535 -18.07 1.24 8.78
CA VAL A 535 -17.67 -0.18 8.99
C VAL A 535 -16.76 -0.62 7.84
N GLY A 536 -15.46 -0.31 7.97
CA GLY A 536 -14.41 -0.84 7.09
C GLY A 536 -14.08 -2.30 7.41
N TYR A 537 -13.11 -2.88 6.70
CA TYR A 537 -12.74 -4.30 6.84
C TYR A 537 -12.24 -4.61 8.25
N VAL A 538 -11.50 -3.68 8.87
CA VAL A 538 -11.00 -3.81 10.25
C VAL A 538 -12.16 -3.80 11.26
N ASN A 539 -13.06 -2.83 11.15
CA ASN A 539 -14.23 -2.72 12.03
C ASN A 539 -15.17 -3.93 11.85
N ALA A 540 -15.32 -4.44 10.64
CA ALA A 540 -16.03 -5.69 10.38
C ALA A 540 -15.39 -6.88 11.11
N GLY A 541 -14.06 -6.93 11.22
CA GLY A 541 -13.35 -7.95 11.99
C GLY A 541 -13.55 -7.83 13.50
N LEU A 542 -13.57 -6.61 14.03
CA LEU A 542 -13.90 -6.36 15.44
C LEU A 542 -15.34 -6.75 15.77
N ILE A 543 -16.29 -6.41 14.89
CA ILE A 543 -17.69 -6.80 15.01
C ILE A 543 -17.80 -8.33 14.96
N ALA A 544 -17.15 -8.99 13.99
CA ALA A 544 -17.15 -10.45 13.89
C ALA A 544 -16.59 -11.12 15.15
N ARG A 545 -15.48 -10.60 15.70
CA ARG A 545 -14.89 -11.08 16.95
C ARG A 545 -15.83 -10.92 18.14
N HIS A 546 -16.55 -9.80 18.22
CA HIS A 546 -17.46 -9.52 19.33
C HIS A 546 -18.69 -10.42 19.31
N PHE A 547 -19.37 -10.53 18.16
CA PHE A 547 -20.60 -11.29 18.05
C PHE A 547 -20.39 -12.79 17.83
N LYS A 548 -19.22 -13.20 17.34
CA LYS A 548 -18.81 -14.58 17.00
C LYS A 548 -19.61 -15.23 15.88
N SER A 549 -20.94 -15.08 15.85
CA SER A 549 -21.85 -15.66 14.86
C SER A 549 -22.79 -14.63 14.24
N VAL A 550 -23.30 -14.95 13.05
CA VAL A 550 -24.24 -14.09 12.33
C VAL A 550 -25.59 -13.94 13.04
N ASP A 551 -26.07 -14.99 13.71
CA ASP A 551 -27.33 -14.97 14.45
C ASP A 551 -27.26 -13.98 15.62
N SER A 552 -26.15 -13.98 16.36
CA SER A 552 -25.93 -13.07 17.49
C SER A 552 -25.90 -11.61 17.03
N PHE A 553 -25.27 -11.35 15.87
CA PHE A 553 -25.23 -10.01 15.28
C PHE A 553 -26.58 -9.57 14.74
N TYR A 554 -27.30 -10.46 14.04
CA TYR A 554 -28.61 -10.13 13.50
C TYR A 554 -29.62 -9.87 14.61
N LEU A 555 -29.62 -10.66 15.68
CA LEU A 555 -30.44 -10.42 16.87
C LEU A 555 -30.13 -9.04 17.48
N ALA A 556 -28.85 -8.70 17.63
CA ALA A 556 -28.45 -7.39 18.15
C ALA A 556 -28.90 -6.22 17.27
N LEU A 557 -28.94 -6.40 15.94
CA LEU A 557 -29.51 -5.41 15.03
C LEU A 557 -31.03 -5.30 15.20
N GLN A 558 -31.75 -6.40 15.44
CA GLN A 558 -33.21 -6.39 15.59
C GLN A 558 -33.65 -5.79 16.92
N THR A 559 -32.95 -6.09 18.01
CA THR A 559 -33.32 -5.70 19.38
C THR A 559 -32.47 -4.54 19.89
N TRP A 560 -32.05 -3.65 19.00
CA TRP A 560 -31.12 -2.57 19.35
C TRP A 560 -31.67 -1.73 20.51
N CYS A 561 -31.00 -1.75 21.67
CA CYS A 561 -31.31 -0.92 22.82
C CYS A 561 -30.09 -0.08 23.23
N ASP A 562 -30.33 1.10 23.80
CA ASP A 562 -29.24 2.01 24.23
C ASP A 562 -28.39 1.44 25.38
N GLU A 563 -28.85 0.39 26.06
CA GLU A 563 -28.15 -0.34 27.13
C GLU A 563 -27.14 -1.38 26.62
N TYR A 564 -27.12 -1.71 25.32
CA TYR A 564 -26.08 -2.58 24.77
C TYR A 564 -24.71 -1.89 24.97
N LYS A 565 -23.82 -2.51 25.75
CA LYS A 565 -22.43 -2.08 26.04
C LYS A 565 -21.50 -2.08 24.82
N MET A 566 -22.01 -1.74 23.63
CA MET A 566 -21.21 -1.59 22.42
C MET A 566 -20.31 -0.35 22.43
N ARG A 567 -20.57 0.62 23.31
CA ARG A 567 -19.72 1.82 23.46
C ARG A 567 -18.33 1.53 24.04
N GLU A 568 -18.15 0.40 24.73
CA GLU A 568 -16.84 -0.01 25.27
C GLU A 568 -15.98 -0.77 24.25
N VAL A 569 -16.60 -1.31 23.19
CA VAL A 569 -15.95 -2.16 22.17
C VAL A 569 -15.76 -1.42 20.85
N PHE A 570 -16.70 -0.54 20.47
CA PHE A 570 -16.68 0.21 19.23
C PHE A 570 -16.82 1.70 19.49
N HIS A 571 -16.26 2.52 18.61
CA HIS A 571 -16.43 3.95 18.73
C HIS A 571 -17.88 4.41 18.56
N PRO A 572 -18.36 5.42 19.33
CA PRO A 572 -19.65 6.07 19.13
C PRO A 572 -20.08 6.30 17.68
N SER A 573 -19.18 6.71 16.77
CA SER A 573 -19.50 6.97 15.36
C SER A 573 -19.86 5.70 14.56
N VAL A 574 -19.26 4.56 14.93
CA VAL A 574 -19.53 3.23 14.35
C VAL A 574 -20.80 2.67 14.97
N THR A 575 -20.94 2.76 16.29
CA THR A 575 -22.15 2.37 17.02
C THR A 575 -23.38 3.14 16.52
N GLU A 576 -23.25 4.43 16.28
CA GLU A 576 -24.30 5.27 15.69
C GLU A 576 -24.62 4.85 14.25
N SER A 577 -23.62 4.47 13.46
CA SER A 577 -23.84 3.99 12.09
C SER A 577 -24.54 2.64 12.06
N LEU A 578 -24.19 1.73 12.98
CA LEU A 578 -24.87 0.46 13.19
C LEU A 578 -26.30 0.66 13.71
N ARG A 579 -26.52 1.59 14.65
CA ARG A 579 -27.85 1.97 15.14
C ARG A 579 -28.73 2.49 14.00
N ARG A 580 -28.23 3.45 13.19
CA ARG A 580 -28.96 3.97 12.03
C ARG A 580 -29.23 2.88 10.99
N PHE A 581 -28.31 1.93 10.81
CA PHE A 581 -28.49 0.79 9.93
C PHE A 581 -29.57 -0.17 10.44
N ALA A 582 -29.55 -0.47 11.75
CA ALA A 582 -30.49 -1.33 12.47
C ALA A 582 -31.92 -0.76 12.50
N GLN A 583 -32.06 0.55 12.71
CA GLN A 583 -33.36 1.25 12.71
C GLN A 583 -34.06 1.29 11.34
N ASN A 584 -33.44 0.73 10.30
CA ASN A 584 -34.00 0.70 8.97
C ASN A 584 -34.50 -0.71 8.61
N ASP A 585 -35.82 -0.87 8.55
CA ASP A 585 -36.46 -2.15 8.24
C ASP A 585 -36.03 -2.75 6.89
N HIS A 586 -35.69 -1.91 5.91
CA HIS A 586 -35.22 -2.40 4.62
C HIS A 586 -33.84 -3.07 4.74
N ASN A 587 -32.94 -2.50 5.53
CA ASN A 587 -31.64 -3.11 5.82
C ASN A 587 -31.80 -4.45 6.52
N LEU A 588 -32.65 -4.52 7.56
CA LEU A 588 -32.91 -5.78 8.29
C LEU A 588 -33.46 -6.86 7.36
N LYS A 589 -34.40 -6.51 6.47
CA LYS A 589 -34.94 -7.43 5.45
C LYS A 589 -33.87 -7.92 4.46
N ILE A 590 -32.97 -7.04 4.02
CA ILE A 590 -31.84 -7.45 3.16
C ILE A 590 -30.93 -8.41 3.91
N VAL A 591 -30.53 -8.08 5.14
CA VAL A 591 -29.66 -8.93 5.96
C VAL A 591 -30.29 -10.31 6.17
N GLN A 592 -31.57 -10.37 6.51
CA GLN A 592 -32.31 -11.62 6.66
C GLN A 592 -32.28 -12.47 5.39
N LYS A 593 -32.58 -11.87 4.23
CA LYS A 593 -32.52 -12.57 2.94
C LYS A 593 -31.11 -13.04 2.59
N LEU A 594 -30.08 -12.26 2.93
CA LEU A 594 -28.69 -12.65 2.72
C LEU A 594 -28.31 -13.84 3.60
N ILE A 595 -28.70 -13.85 4.87
CA ILE A 595 -28.47 -14.98 5.79
C ILE A 595 -29.12 -16.26 5.26
N GLN A 596 -30.28 -16.16 4.58
CA GLN A 596 -30.96 -17.33 4.00
C GLN A 596 -30.26 -17.91 2.76
N VAL A 597 -29.44 -17.13 2.04
CA VAL A 597 -28.81 -17.56 0.78
C VAL A 597 -27.30 -17.79 0.90
N LEU A 598 -26.70 -17.38 2.01
CA LEU A 598 -25.27 -17.49 2.30
C LEU A 598 -25.00 -18.52 3.41
N GLU A 599 -23.87 -19.21 3.29
CA GLU A 599 -23.28 -20.07 4.31
C GLU A 599 -22.18 -19.25 5.02
N ILE A 600 -22.51 -18.71 6.20
CA ILE A 600 -21.65 -17.76 6.92
C ILE A 600 -20.92 -18.50 8.04
N ALA A 601 -19.61 -18.65 7.91
CA ALA A 601 -18.78 -19.31 8.91
C ALA A 601 -18.53 -18.41 10.12
N ASP A 602 -18.74 -18.96 11.32
CA ASP A 602 -18.47 -18.32 12.61
C ASP A 602 -17.01 -17.88 12.76
N TYR A 603 -16.79 -16.88 13.60
CA TYR A 603 -15.46 -16.38 13.92
C TYR A 603 -14.76 -17.30 14.93
N VAL A 604 -13.60 -17.85 14.53
CA VAL A 604 -12.74 -18.70 15.38
C VAL A 604 -11.49 -17.93 15.81
N GLU A 605 -11.13 -18.02 17.10
CA GLU A 605 -9.84 -17.51 17.62
C GLU A 605 -8.73 -18.54 17.39
N VAL A 606 -7.57 -18.10 16.90
CA VAL A 606 -6.40 -18.95 16.68
C VAL A 606 -5.59 -19.01 17.98
N SER A 607 -5.23 -20.22 18.46
CA SER A 607 -4.57 -20.44 19.76
C SER A 607 -3.03 -20.33 19.72
N ASP A 608 -2.46 -19.74 20.78
CA ASP A 608 -1.03 -19.48 21.00
C ASP A 608 -0.17 -20.74 21.25
N THR A 609 0.88 -20.96 20.46
CA THR A 609 1.96 -21.96 20.76
C THR A 609 3.31 -21.59 20.14
N VAL A 610 4.10 -20.65 20.71
CA VAL A 610 5.59 -20.66 20.64
C VAL A 610 6.22 -19.88 21.83
N ALA A 611 6.85 -20.59 22.78
CA ALA A 611 7.24 -20.10 24.12
C ALA A 611 8.35 -19.00 24.25
N MET A 612 8.71 -18.28 23.18
CA MET A 612 9.48 -17.02 23.26
C MET A 612 9.12 -15.98 22.19
N LEU A 613 8.28 -16.33 21.22
CA LEU A 613 7.56 -15.33 20.45
C LEU A 613 6.57 -14.64 21.40
N GLU A 614 6.43 -13.32 21.25
CA GLU A 614 5.43 -12.50 21.96
C GLU A 614 5.77 -12.02 23.38
N LYS A 615 6.95 -12.38 23.94
CA LYS A 615 7.38 -11.74 25.20
C LYS A 615 7.57 -10.23 25.01
N VAL A 616 7.04 -9.45 25.94
CA VAL A 616 7.07 -8.00 25.94
C VAL A 616 8.14 -7.50 26.90
N VAL A 617 9.19 -6.84 26.40
CA VAL A 617 10.30 -6.34 27.23
C VAL A 617 10.50 -4.83 27.13
N VAL A 618 11.03 -4.22 28.19
CA VAL A 618 11.38 -2.80 28.23
C VAL A 618 12.88 -2.64 28.46
N PHE A 619 13.50 -1.68 27.78
CA PHE A 619 14.91 -1.32 28.04
C PHE A 619 14.99 0.02 28.76
N THR A 620 15.81 0.08 29.80
CA THR A 620 16.14 1.31 30.54
C THR A 620 17.65 1.41 30.77
N GLY A 621 18.16 2.62 31.01
CA GLY A 621 19.57 2.82 31.34
C GLY A 621 20.57 2.87 30.18
N LYS A 622 21.81 3.29 30.45
CA LYS A 622 22.90 3.31 29.45
C LYS A 622 23.54 1.92 29.34
N PHE A 623 23.81 1.48 28.11
CA PHE A 623 24.38 0.17 27.80
C PHE A 623 25.85 0.35 27.42
N ALA A 624 26.74 -0.48 27.96
CA ALA A 624 28.17 -0.37 27.83
C ALA A 624 28.72 -1.05 26.57
N SER A 625 28.14 -2.19 26.17
CA SER A 625 28.69 -3.03 25.09
C SER A 625 28.21 -2.63 23.69
N MET A 626 26.98 -2.14 23.58
CA MET A 626 26.36 -1.74 22.32
C MET A 626 25.24 -0.73 22.55
N SER A 627 24.71 -0.13 21.47
CA SER A 627 23.63 0.84 21.64
C SER A 627 22.36 0.21 22.17
N ARG A 628 21.61 0.97 22.98
CA ARG A 628 20.25 0.57 23.38
C ARG A 628 19.41 0.20 22.15
N GLN A 629 19.59 0.89 21.02
CA GLN A 629 18.86 0.58 19.79
C GLN A 629 19.36 -0.70 19.11
N GLU A 630 20.66 -1.00 19.17
CA GLU A 630 21.28 -2.23 18.65
C GLU A 630 20.84 -3.44 19.47
N LEU A 631 20.82 -3.33 20.80
CA LEU A 631 20.35 -4.40 21.68
C LEU A 631 18.84 -4.67 21.51
N LYS A 632 18.04 -3.61 21.34
CA LYS A 632 16.63 -3.73 20.97
C LYS A 632 16.44 -4.46 19.64
N ALA A 633 17.20 -4.08 18.61
CA ALA A 633 17.10 -4.70 17.30
C ALA A 633 17.48 -6.19 17.34
N LYS A 634 18.53 -6.57 18.09
CA LYS A 634 18.89 -7.98 18.31
C LYS A 634 17.78 -8.76 19.03
N THR A 635 17.15 -8.13 20.01
CA THR A 635 16.05 -8.71 20.78
C THR A 635 14.78 -8.91 19.93
N GLU A 636 14.42 -7.91 19.14
CA GLU A 636 13.26 -7.96 18.23
C GLU A 636 13.42 -9.05 17.14
N LYS A 637 14.65 -9.30 16.68
CA LYS A 637 14.94 -10.41 15.73
C LYS A 637 14.62 -11.80 16.28
N LEU A 638 14.58 -11.96 17.61
CA LEU A 638 14.24 -13.22 18.27
C LEU A 638 12.73 -13.39 18.50
N GLY A 639 11.90 -12.48 17.98
CA GLY A 639 10.44 -12.52 18.14
C GLY A 639 9.92 -11.88 19.43
N VAL A 640 10.78 -11.16 20.17
CA VAL A 640 10.43 -10.47 21.41
C VAL A 640 9.94 -9.05 21.10
N ARG A 641 8.78 -8.68 21.62
CA ARG A 641 8.17 -7.36 21.46
C ARG A 641 8.82 -6.36 22.42
N VAL A 642 9.39 -5.26 21.91
CA VAL A 642 9.98 -4.22 22.76
C VAL A 642 9.03 -3.04 22.93
N VAL A 643 8.70 -2.69 24.18
CA VAL A 643 7.82 -1.55 24.50
C VAL A 643 8.56 -0.42 25.22
N GLY A 644 7.95 0.77 25.19
CA GLY A 644 8.57 2.01 25.70
C GLY A 644 8.33 2.27 27.19
N HIS A 645 7.31 1.64 27.78
CA HIS A 645 6.82 1.95 29.13
C HIS A 645 6.66 0.69 29.96
N VAL A 646 6.91 0.81 31.26
CA VAL A 646 6.68 -0.26 32.23
C VAL A 646 5.20 -0.29 32.61
N SER A 647 4.58 -1.44 32.43
CA SER A 647 3.17 -1.75 32.75
C SER A 647 3.08 -3.18 33.28
N LYS A 648 1.94 -3.58 33.87
CA LYS A 648 1.73 -4.96 34.34
C LYS A 648 1.80 -6.02 33.23
N ASN A 649 1.69 -5.60 31.97
CA ASN A 649 1.61 -6.48 30.81
C ASN A 649 2.98 -6.71 30.14
N ILE A 650 4.09 -6.40 30.81
CA ILE A 650 5.44 -6.68 30.30
C ILE A 650 6.05 -7.87 31.05
N ASP A 651 6.81 -8.69 30.34
CA ASP A 651 7.47 -9.88 30.87
C ASP A 651 8.79 -9.55 31.59
N ALA A 652 9.55 -8.58 31.09
CA ALA A 652 10.84 -8.23 31.69
C ALA A 652 11.31 -6.79 31.42
N LEU A 653 12.13 -6.27 32.33
CA LEU A 653 12.89 -5.04 32.18
C LEU A 653 14.37 -5.38 32.01
N ILE A 654 15.02 -4.85 30.97
CA ILE A 654 16.47 -4.94 30.76
C ILE A 654 17.09 -3.59 31.16
N ALA A 655 17.98 -3.61 32.14
CA ALA A 655 18.68 -2.44 32.66
C ALA A 655 20.15 -2.44 32.21
N GLY A 656 20.58 -1.35 31.57
CA GLY A 656 21.97 -1.15 31.16
C GLY A 656 22.86 -0.70 32.32
N ASP A 657 22.44 0.35 33.04
CA ASP A 657 22.98 0.76 34.34
C ASP A 657 21.91 0.49 35.42
N ILE A 658 22.35 0.18 36.64
CA ILE A 658 21.48 -0.11 37.80
C ILE A 658 20.95 1.19 38.44
N ASP A 659 21.35 2.35 37.94
CA ASP A 659 20.93 3.64 38.49
C ASP A 659 19.41 3.84 38.36
N SER A 660 18.87 4.48 39.40
CA SER A 660 17.46 4.66 39.78
C SER A 660 16.59 5.33 38.70
N SER A 661 16.39 4.62 37.59
CA SER A 661 15.40 5.01 36.60
C SER A 661 14.00 4.75 37.17
N VAL A 662 13.10 5.72 37.01
CA VAL A 662 11.66 5.61 37.37
C VAL A 662 11.04 4.29 36.86
N LYS A 663 11.57 3.75 35.75
CA LYS A 663 11.16 2.47 35.17
C LYS A 663 11.62 1.26 35.96
N LEU A 664 12.81 1.30 36.57
CA LEU A 664 13.33 0.23 37.41
C LEU A 664 12.55 0.13 38.72
N SER A 665 12.31 1.27 39.39
CA SER A 665 11.44 1.32 40.59
C SER A 665 10.02 0.85 40.27
N LYS A 666 9.44 1.31 39.15
CA LYS A 666 8.11 0.86 38.71
C LYS A 666 8.05 -0.62 38.35
N ALA A 667 9.15 -1.20 37.82
CA ALA A 667 9.20 -2.63 37.53
C ALA A 667 9.28 -3.45 38.82
N GLN A 668 10.04 -2.99 39.81
CA GLN A 668 10.11 -3.61 41.14
C GLN A 668 8.74 -3.55 41.85
N GLU A 669 8.06 -2.39 41.83
CA GLU A 669 6.70 -2.23 42.39
C GLU A 669 5.67 -3.17 41.76
N LEU A 670 5.83 -3.47 40.47
CA LEU A 670 4.93 -4.34 39.72
C LEU A 670 5.40 -5.81 39.69
N ASN A 671 6.44 -6.18 40.46
CA ASN A 671 7.05 -7.52 40.49
C ASN A 671 7.46 -8.08 39.12
N ILE A 672 7.97 -7.22 38.24
CA ILE A 672 8.46 -7.57 36.91
C ILE A 672 9.93 -8.01 36.98
N THR A 673 10.28 -9.10 36.28
CA THR A 673 11.67 -9.60 36.25
C THR A 673 12.62 -8.57 35.63
N VAL A 674 13.77 -8.34 36.27
CA VAL A 674 14.81 -7.42 35.79
C VAL A 674 16.06 -8.20 35.38
N PHE A 675 16.57 -7.95 34.18
CA PHE A 675 17.85 -8.48 33.67
C PHE A 675 18.87 -7.34 33.53
N THR A 676 20.12 -7.62 33.87
CA THR A 676 21.26 -6.76 33.49
C THR A 676 21.57 -6.89 32.00
N GLU A 677 22.32 -5.93 31.44
CA GLU A 677 22.82 -6.01 30.06
C GLU A 677 23.55 -7.34 29.80
N ARG A 678 24.42 -7.76 30.72
CA ARG A 678 25.19 -9.01 30.59
C ARG A 678 24.31 -10.24 30.60
N GLU A 679 23.42 -10.37 31.57
CA GLU A 679 22.49 -11.52 31.67
C GLU A 679 21.59 -11.62 30.44
N TRP A 680 21.13 -10.48 29.91
CA TRP A 680 20.32 -10.45 28.70
C TRP A 680 21.12 -10.92 27.48
N ILE A 681 22.36 -10.45 27.32
CA ILE A 681 23.25 -10.85 26.23
C ILE A 681 23.54 -12.36 26.28
N GLU A 682 23.89 -12.90 27.44
CA GLU A 682 24.13 -14.34 27.63
C GLU A 682 22.87 -15.15 27.26
N LYS A 683 21.68 -14.67 27.67
CA LYS A 683 20.41 -15.33 27.40
C LYS A 683 20.02 -15.36 25.91
N ILE A 684 20.40 -14.34 25.15
CA ILE A 684 20.14 -14.27 23.71
C ILE A 684 21.26 -14.87 22.85
N GLN A 685 22.42 -15.18 23.43
CA GLN A 685 23.56 -15.84 22.75
C GLN A 685 23.61 -17.36 22.98
N ALA A 686 23.00 -17.88 24.06
CA ALA A 686 22.95 -19.31 24.36
C ALA A 686 21.98 -20.13 23.49
N LYS A 687 21.49 -19.55 22.38
CA LYS A 687 20.58 -20.13 21.38
C LYS A 687 20.98 -19.61 20.01
#